data_AF-A0A7V4HGZ3-F1
#
_entry.id   AF-A0A7V4HGZ3-F1
#
_cell.length_a   1.000
_cell.length_b   1.000
_cell.length_c   1.000
_cell.angle_alpha   90.00
_cell.angle_beta   90.00
_cell.angle_gamma   90.00
#
_symmetry.space_group_name_H-M   'P 1'
#
loop_
_entity.id
_entity.type
_entity.pdbx_description
1 polymer ?
#
loop_
_entity_poly.entity_id
_entity_poly.type
_entity_poly.pdbx_seq_one_letter_code
_entity_poly.pdbx_strand_id
1 'polypeptide(L)'
;FISKSDRRFFSSEWRHCLESGILAAKARKWRSVLVGCDAGLTRGEMMLWGSRRRLVSCGRPSFVLTLPEGASWNGMSVVRLYPPEDGGFLMPLVERRLADSTGVPCLKSGICKLRLNGRFAGIYLYEDYQTLGTWPGSGTDIFTGPLNGGDLHRALFWRRPAEYPSVRLPPMDSRLWTISEIAAAYRKAKQEYASVLAADRTSPLPSGEIMRRIRDDGKRLASLWKTAPEGADIAERFLSCANEYFFLGANHSPFLVRCDIKLSLPVLEGLNTTWSSSRPDLLGNDGCILRLPEAPETVDLTLKTELNGSVRTNLFRFRLVPEKPSVPALVVYAFEPVRKTGRVSCAGYIHGTAGAVDRIAGLSGGGIRHRGNTSYWKRKKPFSLSFDEKVAFSDGWKCCDVELFNHYRDLTFLRGRLSYDIFRSFGSAESPRYAPFSGWVELFLNGKYEGLYVAGDPDNRAGGDADAPPAVLYRREPHRILTPAGRSPDMRQILDPGAAAPQTDAYRNLTVFLEKASSEEFAGRAAGLFDLGNVADFEILLNVTQNVNGWPFDYMLHDILARGSGAGGLFFFIPWDFDATFQSRTMRWCANGLQRRLHRDYPGYSEKVAGRGAELRNGPLSDRILLRRVDELAEIVRPYAAFDLARWEGCGEDRYDEAVNSMKTNLLFALDWLDSRFSAQKEDESAFLQRASDSGPGD
;
A
#
# COMPACT_ATOMS: atom_id res chain seq x y z
N PHE A 1 4.95 -35.39 -3.85
CA PHE A 1 4.69 -35.93 -5.19
C PHE A 1 4.13 -34.84 -6.09
N ILE A 2 4.60 -34.81 -7.33
CA ILE A 2 4.21 -33.88 -8.39
C ILE A 2 3.81 -34.69 -9.64
N SER A 3 2.82 -34.22 -10.38
CA SER A 3 2.40 -34.88 -11.62
C SER A 3 3.49 -34.81 -12.70
N LYS A 4 3.40 -35.65 -13.74
CA LYS A 4 4.34 -35.62 -14.89
C LYS A 4 4.26 -34.27 -15.63
N SER A 5 3.07 -33.70 -15.76
CA SER A 5 2.85 -32.39 -16.39
C SER A 5 3.47 -31.26 -15.56
N ASP A 6 3.29 -31.27 -14.23
CA ASP A 6 3.84 -30.22 -13.36
C ASP A 6 5.36 -30.30 -13.26
N ARG A 7 5.92 -31.51 -13.27
CA ARG A 7 7.37 -31.68 -13.36
C ARG A 7 7.95 -31.07 -14.63
N ARG A 8 7.29 -31.32 -15.79
CA ARG A 8 7.69 -30.71 -17.07
C ARG A 8 7.57 -29.19 -17.02
N PHE A 9 6.49 -28.68 -16.44
CA PHE A 9 6.28 -27.26 -16.22
C PHE A 9 7.43 -26.64 -15.41
N PHE A 10 7.71 -27.13 -14.21
CA PHE A 10 8.79 -26.58 -13.37
C PHE A 10 10.15 -26.63 -14.06
N SER A 11 10.47 -27.72 -14.77
CA SER A 11 11.73 -27.83 -15.50
C SER A 11 11.81 -26.86 -16.68
N SER A 12 10.72 -26.68 -17.42
CA SER A 12 10.67 -25.78 -18.59
C SER A 12 10.76 -24.32 -18.17
N GLU A 13 9.95 -23.91 -17.19
CA GLU A 13 9.92 -22.53 -16.72
C GLU A 13 11.23 -22.16 -16.01
N TRP A 14 11.85 -23.10 -15.28
CA TRP A 14 13.16 -22.84 -14.67
C TRP A 14 14.26 -22.64 -15.72
N ARG A 15 14.30 -23.44 -16.79
CA ARG A 15 15.24 -23.20 -17.90
C ARG A 15 15.05 -21.83 -18.53
N HIS A 16 13.81 -21.42 -18.76
CA HIS A 16 13.52 -20.09 -19.26
C HIS A 16 13.97 -18.98 -18.30
N CYS A 17 13.86 -19.20 -16.98
CA CYS A 17 14.40 -18.27 -15.98
C CYS A 17 15.93 -18.20 -16.00
N LEU A 18 16.62 -19.32 -16.26
CA LEU A 18 18.08 -19.34 -16.42
C LEU A 18 18.53 -18.59 -17.67
N GLU A 19 17.80 -18.75 -18.78
CA GLU A 19 18.08 -18.07 -20.06
C GLU A 19 17.81 -16.57 -19.99
N SER A 20 16.69 -16.16 -19.39
CA SER A 20 16.33 -14.74 -19.23
C SER A 20 17.06 -14.06 -18.06
N GLY A 21 17.64 -14.87 -17.17
CA GLY A 21 18.28 -14.43 -15.93
C GLY A 21 17.30 -13.95 -14.87
N ILE A 22 15.98 -13.94 -15.06
CA ILE A 22 15.01 -13.47 -14.04
C ILE A 22 13.85 -14.45 -13.91
N LEU A 23 13.13 -14.38 -12.79
CA LEU A 23 11.93 -15.20 -12.61
C LEU A 23 10.80 -14.74 -13.55
N ALA A 24 10.47 -15.57 -14.53
CA ALA A 24 9.37 -15.32 -15.45
C ALA A 24 8.01 -15.32 -14.73
N ALA A 25 7.06 -14.49 -15.21
CA ALA A 25 5.72 -14.41 -14.60
C ALA A 25 5.01 -15.77 -14.58
N LYS A 26 5.13 -16.53 -15.68
CA LYS A 26 4.53 -17.86 -15.81
C LYS A 26 5.09 -18.87 -14.80
N ALA A 27 6.36 -18.75 -14.40
CA ALA A 27 7.01 -19.63 -13.42
C ALA A 27 6.37 -19.58 -12.02
N ARG A 28 5.61 -18.51 -11.72
CA ARG A 28 4.97 -18.27 -10.41
C ARG A 28 3.55 -18.83 -10.32
N LYS A 29 3.10 -19.59 -11.31
CA LYS A 29 1.79 -20.25 -11.26
C LYS A 29 1.82 -21.39 -10.24
N TRP A 30 0.93 -21.33 -9.26
CA TRP A 30 0.71 -22.40 -8.28
C TRP A 30 0.32 -23.70 -8.96
N ARG A 31 0.88 -24.82 -8.48
CA ARG A 31 0.58 -26.18 -8.92
C ARG A 31 0.21 -27.02 -7.71
N SER A 32 -0.87 -27.79 -7.79
CA SER A 32 -1.22 -28.75 -6.74
C SER A 32 -0.16 -29.85 -6.63
N VAL A 33 0.24 -30.16 -5.40
CA VAL A 33 1.23 -31.20 -5.09
C VAL A 33 0.77 -32.01 -3.87
N LEU A 34 1.27 -33.23 -3.71
CA LEU A 34 1.16 -33.98 -2.46
C LEU A 34 2.43 -33.78 -1.65
N VAL A 35 2.33 -33.45 -0.37
CA VAL A 35 3.45 -33.12 0.51
C VAL A 35 3.47 -34.12 1.65
N GLY A 36 4.65 -34.66 2.00
CA GLY A 36 4.84 -35.33 3.28
C GLY A 36 5.05 -34.28 4.37
N CYS A 37 4.07 -34.11 5.25
CA CYS A 37 4.07 -33.19 6.38
C CYS A 37 4.07 -33.95 7.72
N ASP A 38 4.02 -33.23 8.84
CA ASP A 38 4.15 -33.81 10.18
C ASP A 38 3.02 -34.83 10.47
N ALA A 39 1.81 -34.57 9.94
CA ALA A 39 0.63 -35.42 10.07
C ALA A 39 0.47 -36.48 8.95
N GLY A 40 1.46 -36.67 8.08
CA GLY A 40 1.40 -37.62 6.96
C GLY A 40 1.34 -36.95 5.59
N LEU A 41 0.67 -37.57 4.61
CA LEU A 41 0.60 -37.02 3.25
C LEU A 41 -0.61 -36.08 3.11
N THR A 42 -0.37 -34.82 2.75
CA THR A 42 -1.43 -33.82 2.53
C THR A 42 -1.35 -33.19 1.14
N ARG A 43 -2.45 -32.61 0.66
CA ARG A 43 -2.47 -31.84 -0.58
C ARG A 43 -2.07 -30.40 -0.27
N GLY A 44 -1.03 -29.91 -0.93
CA GLY A 44 -0.60 -28.51 -0.86
C GLY A 44 -0.41 -27.91 -2.25
N GLU A 45 0.15 -26.71 -2.29
CA GLU A 45 0.49 -26.04 -3.55
C GLU A 45 1.94 -25.59 -3.58
N MET A 46 2.54 -25.63 -4.77
CA MET A 46 3.94 -25.29 -4.97
C MET A 46 4.11 -24.38 -6.19
N MET A 47 5.00 -23.40 -6.08
CA MET A 47 5.42 -22.54 -7.19
C MET A 47 6.95 -22.38 -7.20
N LEU A 48 7.52 -21.90 -8.31
CA LEU A 48 8.94 -21.52 -8.33
C LEU A 48 9.16 -20.21 -7.59
N TRP A 49 10.26 -20.15 -6.84
CA TRP A 49 10.71 -18.95 -6.14
C TRP A 49 11.87 -18.27 -6.88
N GLY A 50 11.93 -16.94 -6.80
CA GLY A 50 12.99 -16.14 -7.37
C GLY A 50 12.64 -14.65 -7.43
N SER A 51 13.58 -13.84 -7.90
CA SER A 51 13.40 -12.40 -8.09
C SER A 51 13.05 -12.08 -9.56
N ARG A 52 12.19 -11.06 -9.77
CA ARG A 52 11.92 -10.50 -11.11
C ARG A 52 13.02 -9.54 -11.58
N ARG A 53 14.00 -9.23 -10.74
CA ARG A 53 15.01 -8.19 -10.98
C ARG A 53 16.44 -8.66 -10.73
N ARG A 54 16.62 -9.70 -9.93
CA ARG A 54 17.91 -10.26 -9.57
C ARG A 54 18.20 -11.46 -10.47
N LEU A 55 19.46 -11.54 -10.91
CA LEU A 55 19.90 -12.62 -11.77
C LEU A 55 19.74 -13.97 -11.07
N VAL A 56 19.04 -14.91 -11.69
CA VAL A 56 19.01 -16.32 -11.26
C VAL A 56 20.38 -16.91 -11.53
N SER A 57 21.13 -17.20 -10.47
CA SER A 57 22.53 -17.65 -10.57
C SER A 57 22.72 -19.14 -10.33
N CYS A 58 21.75 -19.85 -9.75
CA CYS A 58 21.87 -21.27 -9.45
C CYS A 58 21.17 -22.13 -10.51
N GLY A 59 21.78 -23.24 -10.89
CA GLY A 59 21.18 -24.21 -11.81
C GLY A 59 19.98 -24.97 -11.23
N ARG A 60 19.79 -24.96 -9.90
CA ARG A 60 18.70 -25.69 -9.22
C ARG A 60 17.51 -24.78 -8.91
N PRO A 61 16.27 -25.24 -9.14
CA PRO A 61 15.08 -24.45 -8.83
C PRO A 61 14.90 -24.29 -7.32
N SER A 62 14.45 -23.10 -6.93
CA SER A 62 13.88 -22.82 -5.61
C SER A 62 12.35 -22.89 -5.68
N PHE A 63 11.72 -23.20 -4.55
CA PHE A 63 10.28 -23.39 -4.46
C PHE A 63 9.69 -22.62 -3.27
N VAL A 64 8.45 -22.18 -3.42
CA VAL A 64 7.57 -21.88 -2.28
C VAL A 64 6.50 -22.96 -2.22
N LEU A 65 6.29 -23.49 -1.03
CA LEU A 65 5.28 -24.48 -0.70
C LEU A 65 4.27 -23.87 0.27
N THR A 66 2.99 -23.98 -0.04
CA THR A 66 1.91 -23.64 0.90
C THR A 66 1.10 -24.89 1.23
N LEU A 67 0.76 -25.02 2.51
CA LEU A 67 -0.04 -26.09 3.07
C LEU A 67 -1.45 -25.57 3.38
N PRO A 68 -2.46 -26.44 3.34
CA PRO A 68 -3.82 -26.06 3.69
C PRO A 68 -3.92 -25.75 5.18
N GLU A 69 -5.02 -25.08 5.55
CA GLU A 69 -5.30 -24.77 6.96
C GLU A 69 -5.27 -26.02 7.83
N GLY A 70 -4.71 -25.89 9.04
CA GLY A 70 -4.50 -27.00 9.98
C GLY A 70 -3.33 -27.93 9.65
N ALA A 71 -2.76 -27.88 8.44
CA ALA A 71 -1.57 -28.63 8.09
C ALA A 71 -0.28 -27.80 8.25
N SER A 72 0.77 -28.44 8.75
CA SER A 72 2.09 -27.81 8.87
C SER A 72 3.21 -28.79 8.62
N TRP A 73 4.35 -28.27 8.19
CA TRP A 73 5.61 -28.99 8.12
C TRP A 73 6.59 -28.31 9.07
N ASN A 74 6.99 -29.03 10.11
CA ASN A 74 7.76 -28.48 11.21
C ASN A 74 7.12 -27.19 11.75
N GLY A 75 5.80 -27.20 11.96
CA GLY A 75 5.02 -26.05 12.44
C GLY A 75 4.88 -24.86 11.46
N MET A 76 5.37 -24.97 10.22
CA MET A 76 5.25 -23.92 9.20
C MET A 76 4.16 -24.29 8.18
N SER A 77 3.28 -23.36 7.84
CA SER A 77 2.27 -23.55 6.79
C SER A 77 2.72 -23.03 5.42
N VAL A 78 3.70 -22.12 5.37
CA VAL A 78 4.34 -21.68 4.12
C VAL A 78 5.84 -21.76 4.26
N VAL A 79 6.47 -22.52 3.36
CA VAL A 79 7.88 -22.89 3.45
C VAL A 79 8.56 -22.49 2.14
N ARG A 80 9.68 -21.76 2.25
CA ARG A 80 10.58 -21.58 1.10
C ARG A 80 11.63 -22.67 1.14
N LEU A 81 11.83 -23.34 0.01
CA LEU A 81 12.89 -24.31 -0.21
C LEU A 81 13.83 -23.74 -1.26
N TYR A 82 15.09 -23.52 -0.91
CA TYR A 82 16.07 -22.93 -1.83
C TYR A 82 17.42 -23.63 -1.71
N PRO A 83 18.18 -23.73 -2.81
CA PRO A 83 19.44 -24.44 -2.81
C PRO A 83 20.51 -23.63 -2.04
N PRO A 84 21.41 -24.26 -1.26
CA PRO A 84 22.45 -23.59 -0.48
C PRO A 84 23.29 -22.57 -1.25
N GLU A 85 23.47 -22.77 -2.56
CA GLU A 85 24.21 -21.91 -3.47
C GLU A 85 23.59 -20.53 -3.64
N ASP A 86 22.26 -20.42 -3.55
CA ASP A 86 21.52 -19.15 -3.56
C ASP A 86 21.39 -18.56 -2.14
N GLY A 87 21.68 -19.37 -1.12
CA GLY A 87 21.40 -19.10 0.29
C GLY A 87 22.59 -18.67 1.14
N GLY A 88 23.80 -18.58 0.58
CA GLY A 88 25.02 -18.34 1.36
C GLY A 88 25.44 -19.54 2.22
N PHE A 89 25.09 -20.76 1.79
CA PHE A 89 25.42 -22.04 2.44
C PHE A 89 25.11 -22.08 3.94
N LEU A 90 26.11 -21.81 4.79
CA LEU A 90 26.02 -21.95 6.24
C LEU A 90 25.39 -20.73 6.91
N MET A 91 25.29 -19.58 6.24
CA MET A 91 24.85 -18.33 6.88
C MET A 91 23.51 -18.42 7.60
N PRO A 92 22.44 -18.98 7.00
CA PRO A 92 21.16 -19.11 7.71
C PRO A 92 21.25 -20.02 8.95
N LEU A 93 22.12 -21.03 8.91
CA LEU A 93 22.32 -21.94 10.05
C LEU A 93 23.11 -21.27 11.18
N VAL A 94 24.02 -20.37 10.83
CA VAL A 94 24.78 -19.55 11.80
C VAL A 94 23.88 -18.52 12.46
N GLU A 95 23.03 -17.82 11.70
CA GLU A 95 22.01 -16.91 12.23
C GLU A 95 21.12 -17.63 13.26
N ARG A 96 20.62 -18.81 12.89
CA ARG A 96 19.78 -19.61 13.76
C ARG A 96 20.49 -20.02 15.05
N ARG A 97 21.74 -20.50 14.94
CA ARG A 97 22.53 -20.93 16.08
C ARG A 97 22.86 -19.78 17.03
N LEU A 98 23.17 -18.61 16.49
CA LEU A 98 23.41 -17.41 17.29
C LEU A 98 22.14 -16.99 18.04
N ALA A 99 21.00 -16.94 17.35
CA ALA A 99 19.70 -16.67 17.95
C ALA A 99 19.36 -17.64 19.09
N ASP A 100 19.51 -18.95 18.86
CA ASP A 100 19.26 -19.98 19.87
C ASP A 100 20.20 -19.82 21.08
N SER A 101 21.46 -19.42 20.86
CA SER A 101 22.45 -19.23 21.94
C SER A 101 22.17 -18.02 22.83
N THR A 102 21.44 -17.03 22.34
CA THR A 102 21.15 -15.77 23.06
C THR A 102 19.67 -15.56 23.32
N GLY A 103 18.82 -16.56 23.05
CA GLY A 103 17.36 -16.47 23.21
C GLY A 103 16.70 -15.39 22.34
N VAL A 104 17.38 -14.94 21.27
CA VAL A 104 16.82 -13.93 20.36
C VAL A 104 15.82 -14.61 19.44
N PRO A 105 14.62 -14.04 19.22
CA PRO A 105 13.67 -14.58 18.26
C PRO A 105 14.28 -14.64 16.86
N CYS A 106 13.95 -15.69 16.11
CA CYS A 106 14.46 -15.89 14.76
C CYS A 106 13.48 -16.69 13.93
N LEU A 107 13.32 -16.33 12.66
CA LEU A 107 12.51 -17.13 11.74
C LEU A 107 13.01 -18.57 11.72
N LYS A 108 12.05 -19.49 11.75
CA LYS A 108 12.36 -20.92 11.70
C LYS A 108 13.04 -21.23 10.38
N SER A 109 14.22 -21.84 10.44
CA SER A 109 15.00 -22.19 9.26
C SER A 109 15.92 -23.38 9.53
N GLY A 110 16.46 -23.98 8.48
CA GLY A 110 17.34 -25.13 8.59
C GLY A 110 17.69 -25.74 7.23
N ILE A 111 18.08 -27.01 7.26
CA ILE A 111 18.45 -27.78 6.07
C ILE A 111 17.64 -29.07 5.99
N CYS A 112 17.27 -29.49 4.78
CA CYS A 112 16.50 -30.69 4.54
C CYS A 112 16.99 -31.43 3.28
N LYS A 113 16.62 -32.72 3.19
CA LYS A 113 16.77 -33.54 1.99
C LYS A 113 15.48 -33.45 1.18
N LEU A 114 15.50 -32.79 0.04
CA LEU A 114 14.33 -32.71 -0.83
C LEU A 114 14.21 -33.99 -1.67
N ARG A 115 13.05 -34.63 -1.63
CA ARG A 115 12.69 -35.73 -2.52
C ARG A 115 11.47 -35.40 -3.35
N LEU A 116 11.60 -35.44 -4.67
CA LEU A 116 10.51 -35.24 -5.62
C LEU A 116 10.17 -36.58 -6.28
N ASN A 117 8.96 -37.09 -6.02
CA ASN A 117 8.50 -38.42 -6.47
C ASN A 117 9.47 -39.54 -6.08
N GLY A 118 9.90 -39.55 -4.82
CA GLY A 118 10.85 -40.53 -4.28
C GLY A 118 12.32 -40.31 -4.68
N ARG A 119 12.59 -39.56 -5.75
CA ARG A 119 13.96 -39.25 -6.21
C ARG A 119 14.57 -38.13 -5.37
N PHE A 120 15.83 -38.31 -4.98
CA PHE A 120 16.61 -37.27 -4.32
C PHE A 120 16.84 -36.10 -5.27
N ALA A 121 16.32 -34.93 -4.90
CA ALA A 121 16.44 -33.69 -5.67
C ALA A 121 17.59 -32.80 -5.17
N GLY A 122 18.07 -33.05 -3.95
CA GLY A 122 19.23 -32.38 -3.38
C GLY A 122 19.08 -32.03 -1.91
N ILE A 123 20.12 -31.42 -1.37
CA ILE A 123 20.12 -30.74 -0.09
C ILE A 123 19.62 -29.31 -0.30
N TYR A 124 18.61 -28.93 0.47
CA TYR A 124 17.93 -27.64 0.38
C TYR A 124 17.91 -26.95 1.74
N LEU A 125 18.06 -25.63 1.75
CA LEU A 125 17.71 -24.81 2.89
C LEU A 125 16.20 -24.61 2.92
N TYR A 126 15.64 -24.58 4.12
CA TYR A 126 14.24 -24.22 4.34
C TYR A 126 14.15 -23.03 5.29
N GLU A 127 13.09 -22.23 5.13
CA GLU A 127 12.71 -21.22 6.11
C GLU A 127 11.20 -20.96 6.10
N ASP A 128 10.71 -20.45 7.23
CA ASP A 128 9.36 -19.91 7.34
C ASP A 128 9.20 -18.75 6.36
N TYR A 129 8.20 -18.87 5.50
CA TYR A 129 7.95 -17.94 4.41
C TYR A 129 6.56 -17.32 4.47
N GLN A 130 5.89 -17.38 5.63
CA GLN A 130 4.64 -16.66 5.86
C GLN A 130 4.83 -15.14 5.64
N THR A 131 5.92 -14.58 6.14
CA THR A 131 6.30 -13.17 6.00
C THR A 131 7.38 -12.95 4.93
N LEU A 132 7.38 -13.78 3.87
CA LEU A 132 8.41 -13.76 2.82
C LEU A 132 9.86 -13.92 3.33
N GLY A 133 10.05 -14.66 4.43
CA GLY A 133 11.37 -14.84 5.03
C GLY A 133 11.89 -13.56 5.67
N THR A 134 11.01 -12.61 6.00
CA THR A 134 11.34 -11.32 6.60
C THR A 134 10.75 -11.21 8.00
N TRP A 135 11.59 -10.96 8.98
CA TRP A 135 11.19 -10.70 10.34
C TRP A 135 10.55 -9.30 10.44
N PRO A 136 9.50 -9.12 11.25
CA PRO A 136 8.92 -7.80 11.51
C PRO A 136 9.97 -6.76 11.96
N GLY A 137 9.95 -5.57 11.36
CA GLY A 137 10.89 -4.48 11.55
C GLY A 137 12.12 -4.53 10.63
N SER A 138 12.38 -5.66 9.97
CA SER A 138 13.59 -5.83 9.15
C SER A 138 13.45 -5.22 7.76
N GLY A 139 14.55 -4.61 7.28
CA GLY A 139 14.64 -4.08 5.92
C GLY A 139 13.75 -2.86 5.65
N THR A 140 13.42 -2.03 6.62
CA THR A 140 12.45 -0.93 6.41
C THR A 140 12.94 0.15 5.44
N ASP A 141 14.25 0.28 5.28
CA ASP A 141 14.88 1.24 4.36
C ASP A 141 14.58 0.93 2.89
N ILE A 142 14.15 -0.31 2.60
CA ILE A 142 13.80 -0.76 1.26
C ILE A 142 12.51 -0.10 0.73
N PHE A 143 11.74 0.57 1.60
CA PHE A 143 10.47 1.23 1.28
C PHE A 143 10.52 2.75 1.34
N THR A 144 11.51 3.34 2.00
CA THR A 144 11.59 4.80 2.13
C THR A 144 12.27 5.44 0.93
N GLY A 145 13.13 4.69 0.21
CA GLY A 145 13.77 5.09 -1.05
C GLY A 145 14.59 6.38 -0.95
N PRO A 146 15.49 6.67 -1.91
CA PRO A 146 16.23 7.91 -1.87
C PRO A 146 15.34 9.13 -2.13
N LEU A 147 15.56 10.21 -1.37
CA LEU A 147 14.81 11.47 -1.43
C LEU A 147 15.42 12.50 -2.41
N ASN A 148 16.69 12.34 -2.83
CA ASN A 148 17.45 13.43 -3.47
C ASN A 148 17.99 13.07 -4.86
N GLY A 149 18.14 14.07 -5.74
CA GLY A 149 18.59 13.92 -7.14
C GLY A 149 19.98 13.28 -7.33
N GLY A 150 20.87 13.36 -6.33
CA GLY A 150 22.16 12.65 -6.36
C GLY A 150 22.05 11.12 -6.33
N ASP A 151 20.93 10.59 -5.83
CA ASP A 151 20.66 9.16 -5.85
C ASP A 151 20.10 8.66 -7.18
N LEU A 152 19.71 9.55 -8.11
CA LEU A 152 19.36 9.14 -9.47
C LEU A 152 20.58 8.51 -10.16
N HIS A 153 21.76 9.12 -9.99
CA HIS A 153 23.04 8.59 -10.47
C HIS A 153 23.44 7.30 -9.72
N ARG A 154 23.15 7.19 -8.42
CA ARG A 154 23.38 5.95 -7.66
C ARG A 154 22.43 4.83 -8.06
N ALA A 155 21.16 5.12 -8.31
CA ALA A 155 20.16 4.15 -8.75
C ALA A 155 20.38 3.67 -10.20
N LEU A 156 20.94 4.52 -11.06
CA LEU A 156 21.26 4.19 -12.47
C LEU A 156 22.60 3.47 -12.63
N PHE A 157 23.65 3.89 -11.90
CA PHE A 157 25.03 3.40 -12.14
C PHE A 157 25.59 2.53 -11.00
N TRP A 158 25.00 2.58 -9.81
CA TRP A 158 25.48 1.79 -8.66
C TRP A 158 24.48 0.70 -8.31
N ARG A 159 24.75 -0.51 -8.84
CA ARG A 159 24.41 -1.75 -8.13
C ARG A 159 25.24 -1.76 -6.84
N ARG A 160 24.80 -1.09 -5.77
CA ARG A 160 24.97 -1.77 -4.49
C ARG A 160 23.95 -2.90 -4.54
N PRO A 161 24.35 -4.18 -4.72
CA PRO A 161 23.51 -5.21 -4.13
C PRO A 161 23.34 -4.73 -2.69
N ALA A 162 22.12 -4.50 -2.24
CA ALA A 162 21.91 -4.51 -0.81
C ALA A 162 22.50 -5.84 -0.37
N GLU A 163 23.66 -5.80 0.28
CA GLU A 163 24.09 -6.88 1.15
C GLU A 163 22.95 -6.92 2.14
N TYR A 164 22.02 -7.86 1.96
CA TYR A 164 20.84 -7.91 2.81
C TYR A 164 21.32 -8.46 4.15
N PRO A 165 21.42 -7.65 5.20
CA PRO A 165 21.63 -8.19 6.52
C PRO A 165 20.45 -9.10 6.85
N SER A 166 20.76 -10.22 7.50
CA SER A 166 19.86 -11.17 8.16
C SER A 166 18.39 -10.73 8.28
N VAL A 167 17.59 -11.00 7.25
CA VAL A 167 16.13 -10.76 7.28
C VAL A 167 15.40 -11.68 8.25
N ARG A 168 16.06 -12.68 8.83
CA ARG A 168 15.47 -13.68 9.73
C ARG A 168 15.49 -13.28 11.20
N LEU A 169 16.26 -12.25 11.54
CA LEU A 169 16.41 -11.73 12.89
C LEU A 169 15.66 -10.40 13.04
N PRO A 170 15.23 -10.05 14.27
CA PRO A 170 14.79 -8.71 14.62
C PRO A 170 15.80 -7.64 14.16
N PRO A 171 15.32 -6.45 13.79
CA PRO A 171 16.22 -5.31 13.61
C PRO A 171 16.97 -5.06 14.92
N MET A 172 18.27 -4.82 14.83
CA MET A 172 19.14 -4.52 15.97
C MET A 172 20.04 -3.35 15.59
N ASP A 173 19.94 -2.26 16.35
CA ASP A 173 20.72 -1.05 16.11
C ASP A 173 22.15 -1.15 16.68
N SER A 174 22.32 -1.96 17.72
CA SER A 174 23.61 -2.21 18.38
C SER A 174 24.15 -3.61 18.07
N ARG A 175 25.37 -3.87 18.57
CA ARG A 175 26.12 -5.11 18.31
C ARG A 175 25.83 -6.12 19.43
N LEU A 176 25.14 -7.21 19.10
CA LEU A 176 24.85 -8.25 20.09
C LEU A 176 25.99 -9.25 20.24
N TRP A 177 26.52 -9.80 19.14
CA TRP A 177 27.50 -10.90 19.19
C TRP A 177 28.93 -10.43 18.93
N THR A 178 29.91 -10.99 19.63
CA THR A 178 31.34 -10.76 19.35
C THR A 178 31.77 -11.52 18.10
N ILE A 179 32.92 -11.14 17.53
CA ILE A 179 33.45 -11.87 16.37
C ILE A 179 33.82 -13.31 16.75
N SER A 180 34.28 -13.55 17.97
CA SER A 180 34.60 -14.90 18.48
C SER A 180 33.36 -15.78 18.61
N GLU A 181 32.24 -15.24 19.08
CA GLU A 181 30.95 -15.94 19.16
C GLU A 181 30.44 -16.32 17.75
N ILE A 182 30.47 -15.36 16.81
CA ILE A 182 30.08 -15.60 15.40
C ILE A 182 30.99 -16.66 14.77
N ALA A 183 32.30 -16.54 14.95
CA ALA A 183 33.27 -17.50 14.43
C ALA A 183 33.09 -18.89 15.05
N ALA A 184 32.75 -18.98 16.34
CA ALA A 184 32.46 -20.24 17.01
C ALA A 184 31.18 -20.89 16.47
N ALA A 185 30.11 -20.12 16.29
CA ALA A 185 28.87 -20.58 15.67
C ALA A 185 29.13 -21.07 14.24
N TYR A 186 29.93 -20.34 13.46
CA TYR A 186 30.36 -20.74 12.12
C TYR A 186 31.14 -22.05 12.11
N ARG A 187 32.15 -22.19 12.99
CA ARG A 187 32.95 -23.42 13.10
C ARG A 187 32.07 -24.64 13.41
N LYS A 188 31.11 -24.50 14.35
CA LYS A 188 30.15 -25.56 14.68
C LYS A 188 29.27 -25.91 13.48
N ALA A 189 28.67 -24.93 12.81
CA ALA A 189 27.87 -25.15 11.61
C ALA A 189 28.68 -25.83 10.49
N LYS A 190 29.95 -25.43 10.32
CA LYS A 190 30.85 -26.05 9.35
C LYS A 190 31.13 -27.51 9.70
N GLN A 191 31.39 -27.83 10.97
CA GLN A 191 31.64 -29.20 11.42
C GLN A 191 30.44 -30.11 11.17
N GLU A 192 29.23 -29.61 11.40
CA GLU A 192 27.99 -30.39 11.25
C GLU A 192 27.56 -30.57 9.79
N TYR A 193 27.64 -29.51 8.97
CA TYR A 193 26.95 -29.47 7.68
C TYR A 193 27.86 -29.45 6.45
N ALA A 194 29.14 -29.08 6.58
CA ALA A 194 29.99 -28.88 5.39
C ALA A 194 30.20 -30.17 4.58
N SER A 195 30.37 -31.31 5.26
CA SER A 195 30.54 -32.61 4.59
C SER A 195 29.27 -33.03 3.84
N VAL A 196 28.10 -32.83 4.45
CA VAL A 196 26.79 -33.14 3.83
C VAL A 196 26.53 -32.26 2.62
N LEU A 197 26.83 -30.97 2.72
CA LEU A 197 26.71 -30.01 1.61
C LEU A 197 27.68 -30.37 0.47
N ALA A 198 28.94 -30.67 0.78
CA ALA A 198 29.95 -31.03 -0.21
C ALA A 198 29.65 -32.39 -0.88
N ALA A 199 28.98 -33.30 -0.19
CA ALA A 199 28.58 -34.60 -0.73
C ALA A 199 27.31 -34.56 -1.60
N ASP A 200 26.63 -33.41 -1.72
CA ASP A 200 25.43 -33.28 -2.54
C ASP A 200 25.76 -33.30 -4.04
N ARG A 201 25.67 -34.50 -4.63
CA ARG A 201 25.91 -34.74 -6.07
C ARG A 201 24.90 -34.05 -7.00
N THR A 202 23.83 -33.46 -6.47
CA THR A 202 22.87 -32.69 -7.26
C THR A 202 23.26 -31.21 -7.37
N SER A 203 24.22 -30.75 -6.56
CA SER A 203 24.74 -29.39 -6.66
C SER A 203 25.35 -29.14 -8.04
N PRO A 204 25.13 -27.95 -8.64
CA PRO A 204 25.83 -27.57 -9.86
C PRO A 204 27.31 -27.24 -9.60
N LEU A 205 27.73 -27.16 -8.34
CA LEU A 205 29.10 -26.86 -7.95
C LEU A 205 29.84 -28.14 -7.54
N PRO A 206 31.12 -28.32 -7.92
CA PRO A 206 31.90 -29.44 -7.45
C PRO A 206 32.18 -29.32 -5.95
N SER A 207 32.35 -30.45 -5.26
CA SER A 207 32.59 -30.50 -3.80
C SER A 207 33.73 -29.59 -3.34
N GLY A 208 34.80 -29.49 -4.13
CA GLY A 208 35.94 -28.60 -3.85
C GLY A 208 35.56 -27.11 -3.88
N GLU A 209 34.68 -26.71 -4.79
CA GLU A 209 34.18 -25.33 -4.88
C GLU A 209 33.25 -25.00 -3.72
N ILE A 210 32.37 -25.94 -3.33
CA ILE A 210 31.51 -25.79 -2.14
C ILE A 210 32.37 -25.56 -0.90
N MET A 211 33.38 -26.42 -0.69
CA MET A 211 34.29 -26.29 0.45
C MET A 211 35.13 -25.00 0.41
N ARG A 212 35.49 -24.53 -0.78
CA ARG A 212 36.17 -23.24 -0.97
C ARG A 212 35.26 -22.07 -0.57
N ARG A 213 34.01 -22.03 -1.06
CA ARG A 213 33.04 -20.99 -0.71
C ARG A 213 32.75 -20.96 0.78
N ILE A 214 32.50 -22.12 1.40
CA ILE A 214 32.37 -22.22 2.87
C ILE A 214 33.62 -21.67 3.56
N ARG A 215 34.83 -21.99 3.10
CA ARG A 215 36.04 -21.41 3.70
C ARG A 215 36.11 -19.89 3.56
N ASP A 216 35.76 -19.36 2.40
CA ASP A 216 35.84 -17.93 2.10
C ASP A 216 34.75 -17.12 2.83
N ASP A 217 33.54 -17.65 2.96
CA ASP A 217 32.47 -17.07 3.78
C ASP A 217 32.91 -16.93 5.24
N GLY A 218 33.58 -17.96 5.77
CA GLY A 218 34.17 -17.92 7.12
C GLY A 218 35.21 -16.81 7.32
N LYS A 219 35.95 -16.44 6.27
CA LYS A 219 36.93 -15.33 6.32
C LYS A 219 36.24 -13.96 6.26
N ARG A 220 35.04 -13.89 5.68
CA ARG A 220 34.27 -12.65 5.49
C ARG A 220 33.30 -12.34 6.63
N LEU A 221 33.24 -13.18 7.67
CA LEU A 221 32.31 -12.99 8.79
C LEU A 221 32.37 -11.58 9.39
N ALA A 222 33.57 -11.06 9.64
CA ALA A 222 33.76 -9.73 10.23
C ALA A 222 33.29 -8.58 9.33
N SER A 223 33.29 -8.74 8.00
CA SER A 223 32.78 -7.72 7.08
C SER A 223 31.26 -7.80 6.89
N LEU A 224 30.66 -8.95 7.17
CA LEU A 224 29.23 -9.21 6.94
C LEU A 224 28.36 -8.86 8.15
N TRP A 225 28.94 -8.81 9.37
CA TRP A 225 28.20 -8.65 10.62
C TRP A 225 28.73 -7.48 11.44
N LYS A 226 27.82 -6.72 12.07
CA LYS A 226 28.18 -5.76 13.11
C LYS A 226 28.51 -6.53 14.40
N THR A 227 29.76 -6.47 14.85
CA THR A 227 30.24 -7.27 16.01
C THR A 227 30.49 -6.44 17.27
N ALA A 228 30.16 -7.01 18.42
CA ALA A 228 30.40 -6.40 19.72
C ALA A 228 31.88 -6.49 20.11
N PRO A 229 32.36 -5.62 21.02
CA PRO A 229 33.69 -5.77 21.61
C PRO A 229 33.85 -7.13 22.30
N GLU A 230 35.04 -7.71 22.24
CA GLU A 230 35.35 -8.94 22.97
C GLU A 230 35.33 -8.69 24.48
N GLY A 231 34.87 -9.68 25.25
CA GLY A 231 34.77 -9.59 26.72
C GLY A 231 33.62 -8.73 27.26
N ALA A 232 32.81 -8.12 26.40
CA ALA A 232 31.64 -7.35 26.81
C ALA A 232 30.55 -8.25 27.41
N ASP A 233 29.95 -7.78 28.51
CA ASP A 233 28.87 -8.48 29.22
C ASP A 233 27.68 -8.73 28.27
N ILE A 234 27.25 -9.98 28.19
CA ILE A 234 26.17 -10.39 27.28
C ILE A 234 24.81 -9.81 27.68
N ALA A 235 24.55 -9.61 28.97
CA ALA A 235 23.33 -8.99 29.47
C ALA A 235 23.29 -7.50 29.10
N GLU A 236 24.40 -6.79 29.26
CA GLU A 236 24.49 -5.40 28.83
C GLU A 236 24.30 -5.26 27.31
N ARG A 237 24.94 -6.14 26.53
CA ARG A 237 24.79 -6.18 25.06
C ARG A 237 23.35 -6.44 24.67
N PHE A 238 22.69 -7.43 25.25
CA PHE A 238 21.28 -7.75 24.98
C PHE A 238 20.37 -6.56 25.32
N LEU A 239 20.51 -5.96 26.50
CA LEU A 239 19.69 -4.81 26.92
C LEU A 239 19.93 -3.57 26.07
N SER A 240 21.10 -3.46 25.43
CA SER A 240 21.40 -2.39 24.48
C SER A 240 20.74 -2.58 23.11
N CYS A 241 20.44 -3.81 22.70
CA CYS A 241 19.90 -4.13 21.38
C CYS A 241 18.41 -4.46 21.38
N ALA A 242 17.86 -4.88 22.52
CA ALA A 242 16.47 -5.25 22.66
C ALA A 242 15.55 -4.07 22.27
N ASN A 243 14.49 -4.38 21.53
CA ASN A 243 13.45 -3.46 21.12
C ASN A 243 12.11 -4.21 21.05
N GLU A 244 11.04 -3.50 20.71
CA GLU A 244 9.69 -4.05 20.71
C GLU A 244 9.52 -5.26 19.78
N TYR A 245 10.32 -5.35 18.71
CA TYR A 245 10.27 -6.47 17.76
C TYR A 245 10.74 -7.81 18.36
N PHE A 246 11.45 -7.78 19.50
CA PHE A 246 11.86 -8.99 20.22
C PHE A 246 10.68 -9.66 20.93
N PHE A 247 9.65 -8.89 21.27
CA PHE A 247 8.60 -9.35 22.17
C PHE A 247 7.25 -9.56 21.47
N LEU A 248 7.17 -9.42 20.14
CA LEU A 248 5.90 -9.40 19.40
C LEU A 248 5.03 -10.66 19.53
N GLY A 249 5.61 -11.81 19.83
CA GLY A 249 4.87 -13.07 19.82
C GLY A 249 4.28 -13.36 18.43
N ALA A 250 2.96 -13.45 18.34
CA ALA A 250 2.24 -13.67 17.07
C ALA A 250 1.88 -12.38 16.32
N ASN A 251 2.15 -11.21 16.89
CA ASN A 251 1.78 -9.93 16.31
C ASN A 251 2.70 -9.54 15.14
N HIS A 252 2.15 -8.84 14.14
CA HIS A 252 2.89 -8.39 12.97
C HIS A 252 3.70 -7.12 13.18
N SER A 253 3.35 -6.32 14.18
CA SER A 253 3.95 -5.01 14.45
C SER A 253 3.79 -4.66 15.92
N PRO A 254 4.75 -3.93 16.53
CA PRO A 254 4.53 -3.37 17.87
C PRO A 254 3.40 -2.33 17.87
N PHE A 255 3.03 -1.81 16.70
CA PHE A 255 1.92 -0.85 16.54
C PHE A 255 0.60 -1.53 16.11
N LEU A 256 0.57 -2.86 16.08
CA LEU A 256 -0.61 -3.67 15.74
C LEU A 256 -0.67 -4.86 16.70
N VAL A 257 -0.82 -4.57 17.99
CA VAL A 257 -0.89 -5.60 19.05
C VAL A 257 -2.36 -5.95 19.30
N ARG A 258 -2.70 -7.23 19.09
CA ARG A 258 -4.03 -7.80 19.31
C ARG A 258 -4.00 -9.13 20.06
N CYS A 259 -2.82 -9.72 20.22
CA CYS A 259 -2.58 -10.94 20.99
C CYS A 259 -1.48 -10.71 22.01
N ASP A 260 -1.41 -11.57 23.03
CA ASP A 260 -0.36 -11.54 24.05
C ASP A 260 1.03 -11.41 23.43
N ILE A 261 1.84 -10.55 24.06
CA ILE A 261 3.25 -10.39 23.72
C ILE A 261 4.08 -11.36 24.55
N LYS A 262 5.25 -11.73 24.05
CA LYS A 262 6.14 -12.70 24.70
C LYS A 262 7.29 -11.96 25.38
N LEU A 263 7.16 -11.70 26.68
CA LEU A 263 8.21 -11.04 27.49
C LEU A 263 9.37 -11.97 27.90
N SER A 264 9.64 -12.98 27.09
CA SER A 264 10.73 -13.93 27.36
C SER A 264 12.09 -13.26 27.17
N LEU A 265 12.91 -13.31 28.21
CA LEU A 265 14.30 -12.88 28.20
C LEU A 265 15.23 -14.11 28.25
N PRO A 266 16.43 -14.04 27.66
CA PRO A 266 17.42 -15.10 27.84
C PRO A 266 17.79 -15.25 29.31
N VAL A 267 18.03 -16.49 29.74
CA VAL A 267 18.56 -16.78 31.08
C VAL A 267 20.03 -16.40 31.08
N LEU A 268 20.33 -15.21 31.61
CA LEU A 268 21.68 -14.67 31.72
C LEU A 268 22.06 -14.60 33.20
N GLU A 269 23.27 -15.06 33.52
CA GLU A 269 23.77 -15.09 34.89
C GLU A 269 23.84 -13.68 35.49
N GLY A 270 23.35 -13.51 36.73
CA GLY A 270 23.35 -12.22 37.43
C GLY A 270 22.31 -11.20 36.96
N LEU A 271 21.47 -11.53 35.97
CA LEU A 271 20.43 -10.63 35.47
C LEU A 271 19.09 -10.87 36.17
N ASN A 272 18.70 -9.96 37.07
CA ASN A 272 17.35 -9.93 37.63
C ASN A 272 16.49 -8.95 36.85
N THR A 273 15.23 -9.31 36.57
CA THR A 273 14.34 -8.48 35.77
C THR A 273 12.94 -8.37 36.34
N THR A 274 12.33 -7.19 36.16
CA THR A 274 10.93 -6.94 36.49
C THR A 274 10.31 -6.06 35.41
N TRP A 275 9.04 -6.33 35.10
CA TRP A 275 8.28 -5.60 34.10
C TRP A 275 7.18 -4.78 34.77
N SER A 276 6.92 -3.58 34.26
CA SER A 276 5.75 -2.77 34.64
C SER A 276 5.10 -2.13 33.43
N SER A 277 3.77 -2.19 33.37
CA SER A 277 2.94 -1.59 32.34
C SER A 277 2.43 -0.21 32.76
N SER A 278 2.39 0.74 31.82
CA SER A 278 1.71 2.02 32.02
C SER A 278 0.18 1.90 32.04
N ARG A 279 -0.36 0.83 31.46
CA ARG A 279 -1.79 0.50 31.40
C ARG A 279 -2.00 -0.97 31.77
N PRO A 280 -1.79 -1.34 33.04
CA PRO A 280 -1.91 -2.72 33.51
C PRO A 280 -3.34 -3.26 33.40
N ASP A 281 -4.34 -2.39 33.16
CA ASP A 281 -5.72 -2.74 32.86
C ASP A 281 -5.94 -3.23 31.42
N LEU A 282 -5.04 -2.89 30.49
CA LEU A 282 -5.09 -3.32 29.09
C LEU A 282 -4.07 -4.42 28.80
N LEU A 283 -2.82 -4.18 29.19
CA LEU A 283 -1.68 -5.08 29.00
C LEU A 283 -0.98 -5.29 30.34
N GLY A 284 -1.04 -6.52 30.85
CA GLY A 284 -0.45 -6.90 32.13
C GLY A 284 1.08 -6.82 32.12
N ASN A 285 1.66 -6.81 33.33
CA ASN A 285 3.12 -6.80 33.52
C ASN A 285 3.79 -8.09 33.01
N ASP A 286 3.01 -9.15 32.76
CA ASP A 286 3.43 -10.42 32.21
C ASP A 286 3.33 -10.50 30.67
N GLY A 287 2.78 -9.45 30.03
CA GLY A 287 2.57 -9.40 28.59
C GLY A 287 1.21 -9.94 28.13
N CYS A 288 0.33 -10.35 29.06
CA CYS A 288 -1.02 -10.79 28.74
C CYS A 288 -1.94 -9.60 28.44
N ILE A 289 -2.71 -9.67 27.36
CA ILE A 289 -3.76 -8.71 27.08
C ILE A 289 -4.98 -9.06 27.93
N LEU A 290 -5.34 -8.15 28.84
CA LEU A 290 -6.53 -8.31 29.67
C LEU A 290 -7.79 -7.82 28.96
N ARG A 291 -7.66 -6.72 28.20
CA ARG A 291 -8.74 -6.14 27.40
C ARG A 291 -8.16 -5.33 26.25
N LEU A 292 -8.77 -5.42 25.07
CA LEU A 292 -8.47 -4.51 23.96
C LEU A 292 -9.20 -3.17 24.14
N PRO A 293 -8.57 -2.03 23.82
CA PRO A 293 -9.19 -0.71 23.96
C PRO A 293 -10.28 -0.49 22.89
N GLU A 294 -11.11 0.55 23.08
CA GLU A 294 -12.16 0.95 22.12
C GLU A 294 -11.60 1.71 20.91
N ALA A 295 -10.48 2.42 21.12
CA ALA A 295 -9.70 3.10 20.08
C ALA A 295 -8.22 2.69 20.21
N PRO A 296 -7.40 2.81 19.15
CA PRO A 296 -5.97 2.49 19.23
C PRO A 296 -5.29 3.24 20.38
N GLU A 297 -4.59 2.51 21.24
CA GLU A 297 -4.00 3.07 22.45
C GLU A 297 -2.54 2.65 22.62
N THR A 298 -1.71 3.58 23.09
CA THR A 298 -0.30 3.30 23.35
C THR A 298 -0.12 2.80 24.78
N VAL A 299 0.59 1.69 24.93
CA VAL A 299 1.00 1.15 26.23
C VAL A 299 2.52 1.03 26.26
N ASP A 300 3.12 1.66 27.26
CA ASP A 300 4.55 1.62 27.48
C ASP A 300 4.86 0.53 28.53
N LEU A 301 5.72 -0.42 28.16
CA LEU A 301 6.25 -1.44 29.05
C LEU A 301 7.66 -1.09 29.47
N THR A 302 7.87 -1.08 30.78
CA THR A 302 9.13 -0.74 31.41
C THR A 302 9.79 -2.01 31.93
N LEU A 303 10.94 -2.36 31.37
CA LEU A 303 11.81 -3.42 31.87
C LEU A 303 12.84 -2.79 32.81
N LYS A 304 12.77 -3.14 34.10
CA LYS A 304 13.81 -2.83 35.07
C LYS A 304 14.72 -4.02 35.22
N THR A 305 16.00 -3.83 34.97
CA THR A 305 17.04 -4.85 35.11
C THR A 305 18.04 -4.48 36.19
N GLU A 306 18.49 -5.46 36.94
CA GLU A 306 19.59 -5.35 37.90
C GLU A 306 20.69 -6.32 37.50
N LEU A 307 21.88 -5.78 37.25
CA LEU A 307 23.08 -6.51 36.85
C LEU A 307 24.26 -6.00 37.67
N ASN A 308 24.91 -6.88 38.45
CA ASN A 308 26.07 -6.55 39.28
C ASN A 308 25.85 -5.31 40.19
N GLY A 309 24.64 -5.17 40.76
CA GLY A 309 24.24 -4.04 41.62
C GLY A 309 23.89 -2.75 40.89
N SER A 310 24.03 -2.71 39.56
CA SER A 310 23.59 -1.57 38.72
C SER A 310 22.17 -1.80 38.23
N VAL A 311 21.31 -0.80 38.41
CA VAL A 311 19.91 -0.83 37.95
C VAL A 311 19.80 -0.05 36.65
N ARG A 312 19.15 -0.65 35.65
CA ARG A 312 18.83 -0.03 34.38
C ARG A 312 17.35 -0.16 34.07
N THR A 313 16.84 0.79 33.30
CA THR A 313 15.46 0.80 32.84
C THR A 313 15.43 0.93 31.32
N ASN A 314 14.67 0.05 30.66
CA ASN A 314 14.39 0.09 29.23
C ASN A 314 12.88 0.27 29.02
N LEU A 315 12.51 1.18 28.12
CA LEU A 315 11.11 1.45 27.77
C LEU A 315 10.81 0.86 26.39
N PHE A 316 9.69 0.14 26.28
CA PHE A 316 9.23 -0.49 25.05
C PHE A 316 7.80 -0.04 24.76
N ARG A 317 7.55 0.50 23.57
CA ARG A 317 6.26 1.11 23.23
C ARG A 317 5.41 0.25 22.31
N PHE A 318 4.26 -0.19 22.81
CA PHE A 318 3.30 -0.95 22.02
C PHE A 318 2.04 -0.13 21.74
N ARG A 319 1.35 -0.43 20.64
CA ARG A 319 0.02 0.10 20.35
C ARG A 319 -0.97 -1.05 20.27
N LEU A 320 -1.88 -1.09 21.23
CA LEU A 320 -3.00 -2.01 21.23
C LEU A 320 -4.07 -1.48 20.28
N VAL A 321 -4.62 -2.36 19.45
CA VAL A 321 -5.64 -2.01 18.46
C VAL A 321 -6.96 -2.66 18.85
N PRO A 322 -8.11 -1.98 18.68
CA PRO A 322 -9.41 -2.54 19.03
C PRO A 322 -9.70 -3.86 18.32
N GLU A 323 -10.59 -4.67 18.90
CA GLU A 323 -11.06 -5.90 18.26
C GLU A 323 -11.76 -5.61 16.92
N LYS A 324 -12.55 -4.53 16.88
CA LYS A 324 -13.27 -4.04 15.71
C LYS A 324 -12.83 -2.60 15.42
N PRO A 325 -11.69 -2.41 14.75
CA PRO A 325 -11.19 -1.07 14.46
C PRO A 325 -12.09 -0.37 13.43
N SER A 326 -12.25 0.95 13.56
CA SER A 326 -12.99 1.76 12.57
C SER A 326 -12.22 1.96 11.25
N VAL A 327 -10.90 1.75 11.27
CA VAL A 327 -10.03 1.78 10.08
C VAL A 327 -9.29 0.44 9.96
N PRO A 328 -9.33 -0.24 8.78
CA PRO A 328 -8.60 -1.49 8.59
C PRO A 328 -7.09 -1.27 8.56
N ALA A 329 -6.32 -2.31 8.90
CA ALA A 329 -4.87 -2.31 8.81
C ALA A 329 -4.38 -3.29 7.74
N LEU A 330 -3.52 -2.82 6.84
CA LEU A 330 -2.87 -3.60 5.80
C LEU A 330 -1.39 -3.78 6.15
N VAL A 331 -1.00 -5.01 6.47
CA VAL A 331 0.40 -5.40 6.71
C VAL A 331 0.96 -5.98 5.43
N VAL A 332 2.11 -5.51 4.97
CA VAL A 332 2.76 -5.96 3.75
C VAL A 332 4.21 -6.28 4.01
N TYR A 333 4.60 -7.52 3.74
CA TYR A 333 5.98 -7.96 3.72
C TYR A 333 6.52 -7.93 2.29
N ALA A 334 7.75 -7.43 2.13
CA ALA A 334 8.53 -7.52 0.91
C ALA A 334 10.01 -7.75 1.25
N PHE A 335 10.66 -8.62 0.48
CA PHE A 335 12.09 -8.92 0.65
C PHE A 335 12.98 -8.08 -0.28
N GLU A 336 12.41 -7.46 -1.32
CA GLU A 336 13.12 -6.63 -2.29
C GLU A 336 12.76 -5.15 -2.12
N PRO A 337 13.68 -4.22 -2.40
CA PRO A 337 13.40 -2.80 -2.45
C PRO A 337 12.28 -2.45 -3.39
N VAL A 338 11.32 -1.72 -2.84
CA VAL A 338 10.19 -1.18 -3.57
C VAL A 338 10.69 -0.03 -4.43
N ARG A 339 10.29 -0.03 -5.69
CA ARG A 339 10.73 0.95 -6.69
C ARG A 339 9.54 1.48 -7.47
N LYS A 340 9.69 2.65 -8.08
CA LYS A 340 8.68 3.23 -8.97
C LYS A 340 8.57 2.48 -10.31
N THR A 341 9.68 1.92 -10.80
CA THR A 341 9.78 1.34 -12.16
C THR A 341 9.12 -0.03 -12.34
N GLY A 342 8.63 -0.67 -11.29
CA GLY A 342 8.01 -2.00 -11.40
C GLY A 342 7.78 -2.68 -10.06
N ARG A 343 6.81 -3.58 -10.03
CA ARG A 343 6.39 -4.30 -8.82
C ARG A 343 7.43 -5.30 -8.36
N VAL A 344 7.54 -5.46 -7.04
CA VAL A 344 8.24 -6.56 -6.38
C VAL A 344 7.22 -7.45 -5.67
N SER A 345 7.58 -8.72 -5.44
CA SER A 345 6.71 -9.67 -4.76
C SER A 345 6.42 -9.21 -3.33
N CYS A 346 5.18 -9.39 -2.87
CA CYS A 346 4.80 -9.09 -1.49
C CYS A 346 3.81 -10.13 -0.93
N ALA A 347 3.80 -10.27 0.40
CA ALA A 347 2.76 -10.97 1.14
C ALA A 347 2.03 -9.94 1.99
N GLY A 348 0.72 -9.82 1.80
CA GLY A 348 -0.17 -8.92 2.50
C GLY A 348 -1.03 -9.65 3.54
N TYR A 349 -1.48 -8.93 4.56
CA TYR A 349 -2.49 -9.34 5.53
C TYR A 349 -3.39 -8.14 5.77
N ILE A 350 -4.71 -8.31 5.65
CA ILE A 350 -5.66 -7.26 6.00
C ILE A 350 -6.36 -7.63 7.30
N HIS A 351 -6.28 -6.73 8.27
CA HIS A 351 -7.07 -6.77 9.49
C HIS A 351 -8.29 -5.90 9.24
N GLY A 352 -9.42 -6.53 8.94
CA GLY A 352 -10.67 -5.85 8.62
C GLY A 352 -11.32 -5.22 9.84
N THR A 353 -12.29 -4.33 9.60
CA THR A 353 -13.06 -3.64 10.65
C THR A 353 -13.97 -4.59 11.43
N ALA A 354 -14.34 -5.73 10.84
CA ALA A 354 -15.06 -6.82 11.51
C ALA A 354 -14.18 -7.67 12.43
N GLY A 355 -12.88 -7.38 12.52
CA GLY A 355 -11.91 -8.11 13.34
C GLY A 355 -11.23 -9.30 12.65
N ALA A 356 -11.79 -9.77 11.52
CA ALA A 356 -11.23 -10.84 10.70
C ALA A 356 -9.85 -10.46 10.11
N VAL A 357 -8.99 -11.46 9.96
CA VAL A 357 -7.66 -11.31 9.36
C VAL A 357 -7.58 -12.18 8.11
N ASP A 358 -7.59 -11.55 6.95
CA ASP A 358 -7.47 -12.24 5.68
C ASP A 358 -6.03 -12.13 5.17
N ARG A 359 -5.43 -13.28 4.85
CA ARG A 359 -4.14 -13.31 4.18
C ARG A 359 -4.32 -13.02 2.70
N ILE A 360 -3.52 -12.08 2.20
CA ILE A 360 -3.57 -11.60 0.82
C ILE A 360 -2.21 -11.81 0.17
N ALA A 361 -2.11 -12.69 -0.81
CA ALA A 361 -0.84 -12.90 -1.51
C ALA A 361 -0.75 -12.08 -2.81
N GLY A 362 0.38 -11.38 -2.99
CA GLY A 362 0.82 -10.81 -4.28
C GLY A 362 2.00 -11.60 -4.82
N LEU A 363 1.83 -12.92 -4.92
CA LEU A 363 2.90 -13.90 -5.09
C LEU A 363 3.00 -14.51 -6.49
N SER A 364 1.99 -14.41 -7.34
CA SER A 364 2.01 -15.00 -8.68
C SER A 364 1.99 -13.94 -9.78
N GLY A 365 1.00 -13.05 -9.76
CA GLY A 365 0.84 -11.91 -10.66
C GLY A 365 1.06 -10.56 -9.97
N GLY A 366 0.67 -10.47 -8.71
CA GLY A 366 0.65 -9.24 -7.90
C GLY A 366 2.01 -8.71 -7.45
N GLY A 367 1.97 -7.69 -6.58
CA GLY A 367 3.13 -7.08 -5.96
C GLY A 367 2.94 -5.61 -5.59
N ILE A 368 3.95 -5.06 -4.91
CA ILE A 368 3.99 -3.66 -4.46
C ILE A 368 4.98 -2.84 -5.29
N ARG A 369 4.63 -1.58 -5.59
CA ARG A 369 5.52 -0.57 -6.17
C ARG A 369 5.24 0.81 -5.60
N HIS A 370 6.21 1.71 -5.73
CA HIS A 370 5.93 3.13 -5.53
C HIS A 370 5.12 3.71 -6.69
N ARG A 371 4.35 4.77 -6.40
CA ARG A 371 3.58 5.49 -7.40
C ARG A 371 3.70 7.01 -7.21
N GLY A 372 2.86 7.77 -7.92
CA GLY A 372 2.77 9.22 -7.80
C GLY A 372 3.87 9.95 -8.57
N ASN A 373 3.61 11.22 -8.89
CA ASN A 373 4.60 12.10 -9.49
C ASN A 373 5.29 12.94 -8.40
N THR A 374 4.69 14.07 -8.02
CA THR A 374 5.20 14.94 -6.96
C THR A 374 5.16 14.26 -5.58
N SER A 375 4.09 13.52 -5.29
CA SER A 375 3.92 12.79 -4.02
C SER A 375 4.97 11.72 -3.79
N TYR A 376 5.55 11.13 -4.85
CA TYR A 376 6.65 10.18 -4.76
C TYR A 376 7.89 10.77 -4.07
N TRP A 377 8.13 12.07 -4.26
CA TRP A 377 9.32 12.74 -3.73
C TRP A 377 9.15 13.19 -2.27
N LYS A 378 7.99 12.94 -1.66
CA LYS A 378 7.73 13.25 -0.25
C LYS A 378 8.30 12.17 0.67
N ARG A 379 8.37 12.48 1.99
CA ARG A 379 8.91 11.59 3.02
C ARG A 379 8.07 10.32 3.14
N LYS A 380 6.76 10.48 3.26
CA LYS A 380 5.76 9.41 3.19
C LYS A 380 5.50 9.04 1.74
N LYS A 381 5.81 7.81 1.33
CA LYS A 381 5.70 7.38 -0.07
C LYS A 381 4.30 6.83 -0.37
N PRO A 382 3.69 7.15 -1.52
CA PRO A 382 2.47 6.47 -1.96
C PRO A 382 2.80 5.12 -2.63
N PHE A 383 1.88 4.17 -2.53
CA PHE A 383 2.07 2.81 -3.03
C PHE A 383 0.98 2.41 -4.01
N SER A 384 1.32 1.49 -4.90
CA SER A 384 0.34 0.73 -5.67
C SER A 384 0.57 -0.72 -5.35
N LEU A 385 -0.49 -1.44 -5.00
CA LEU A 385 -0.49 -2.87 -4.73
C LEU A 385 -1.36 -3.59 -5.74
N SER A 386 -1.01 -4.84 -5.97
CA SER A 386 -1.72 -5.77 -6.84
C SER A 386 -1.71 -7.12 -6.15
N PHE A 387 -2.85 -7.77 -6.09
CA PHE A 387 -3.07 -9.03 -5.41
C PHE A 387 -3.46 -10.09 -6.44
N ASP A 388 -3.20 -11.35 -6.09
CA ASP A 388 -3.50 -12.46 -7.00
C ASP A 388 -5.01 -12.73 -7.09
N GLU A 389 -5.78 -12.32 -6.07
CA GLU A 389 -7.23 -12.47 -5.98
C GLU A 389 -7.90 -11.17 -5.50
N LYS A 390 -9.22 -11.06 -5.67
CA LYS A 390 -9.98 -9.91 -5.17
C LYS A 390 -9.99 -9.91 -3.65
N VAL A 391 -9.59 -8.79 -3.07
CA VAL A 391 -9.51 -8.56 -1.63
C VAL A 391 -10.63 -7.63 -1.21
N ALA A 392 -11.33 -7.97 -0.13
CA ALA A 392 -12.29 -7.08 0.50
C ALA A 392 -11.58 -6.07 1.40
N PHE A 393 -11.87 -4.80 1.18
CA PHE A 393 -11.51 -3.67 2.05
C PHE A 393 -12.74 -3.23 2.86
N SER A 394 -12.64 -2.09 3.55
CA SER A 394 -13.78 -1.47 4.21
C SER A 394 -14.96 -1.23 3.25
N ASP A 395 -16.16 -1.16 3.81
CA ASP A 395 -17.41 -0.85 3.09
C ASP A 395 -17.76 -1.87 1.98
N GLY A 396 -17.18 -3.08 2.04
CA GLY A 396 -17.47 -4.18 1.10
C GLY A 396 -16.78 -4.07 -0.27
N TRP A 397 -15.93 -3.04 -0.47
CA TRP A 397 -15.19 -2.85 -1.72
C TRP A 397 -14.21 -4.00 -1.97
N LYS A 398 -14.31 -4.66 -3.13
CA LYS A 398 -13.44 -5.79 -3.52
C LYS A 398 -12.59 -5.47 -4.75
N CYS A 399 -11.27 -5.54 -4.63
CA CYS A 399 -10.36 -5.23 -5.74
C CYS A 399 -9.12 -6.14 -5.76
N CYS A 400 -8.52 -6.32 -6.94
CA CYS A 400 -7.19 -6.93 -7.06
C CYS A 400 -6.09 -5.86 -7.02
N ASP A 401 -6.36 -4.66 -7.53
CA ASP A 401 -5.41 -3.56 -7.56
C ASP A 401 -5.91 -2.42 -6.67
N VAL A 402 -5.03 -1.93 -5.79
CA VAL A 402 -5.32 -0.84 -4.88
C VAL A 402 -4.21 0.20 -4.94
N GLU A 403 -4.61 1.46 -4.90
CA GLU A 403 -3.70 2.59 -4.77
C GLU A 403 -3.79 3.16 -3.36
N LEU A 404 -2.63 3.31 -2.71
CA LEU A 404 -2.51 3.94 -1.41
C LEU A 404 -1.95 5.35 -1.59
N PHE A 405 -2.83 6.33 -1.40
CA PHE A 405 -2.52 7.75 -1.45
C PHE A 405 -2.00 8.21 -0.09
N ASN A 406 -0.87 8.92 -0.10
CA ASN A 406 -0.23 9.41 1.11
C ASN A 406 -0.87 10.69 1.68
N HIS A 407 -1.77 11.33 0.93
CA HIS A 407 -2.50 12.56 1.28
C HIS A 407 -1.64 13.63 1.95
N TYR A 408 -0.41 13.83 1.47
CA TYR A 408 0.56 14.71 2.14
C TYR A 408 0.12 16.19 2.21
N ARG A 409 -0.87 16.62 1.41
CA ARG A 409 -1.46 17.97 1.45
C ARG A 409 -2.68 18.06 2.36
N ASP A 410 -3.22 16.93 2.78
CA ASP A 410 -4.45 16.80 3.53
C ASP A 410 -4.21 16.17 4.89
N LEU A 411 -3.95 17.03 5.87
CA LEU A 411 -3.77 16.64 7.27
C LEU A 411 -5.05 16.03 7.88
N THR A 412 -6.22 16.25 7.28
CA THR A 412 -7.50 15.72 7.78
C THR A 412 -7.76 14.30 7.26
N PHE A 413 -7.15 13.91 6.14
CA PHE A 413 -7.48 12.71 5.37
C PHE A 413 -8.94 12.64 4.89
N LEU A 414 -9.72 13.72 5.05
CA LEU A 414 -11.17 13.73 4.77
C LEU A 414 -11.48 14.29 3.38
N ARG A 415 -10.64 15.17 2.83
CA ARG A 415 -11.02 16.08 1.73
C ARG A 415 -11.46 15.36 0.46
N GLY A 416 -10.69 14.36 0.06
CA GLY A 416 -11.00 13.55 -1.12
C GLY A 416 -12.29 12.75 -0.92
N ARG A 417 -12.40 12.03 0.21
CA ARG A 417 -13.59 11.22 0.54
C ARG A 417 -14.85 12.08 0.63
N LEU A 418 -14.77 13.18 1.38
CA LEU A 418 -15.87 14.14 1.55
C LEU A 418 -16.33 14.69 0.20
N SER A 419 -15.41 15.07 -0.68
CA SER A 419 -15.77 15.57 -2.03
C SER A 419 -16.52 14.51 -2.84
N TYR A 420 -16.09 13.25 -2.78
CA TYR A 420 -16.76 12.15 -3.48
C TYR A 420 -18.13 11.83 -2.87
N ASP A 421 -18.26 11.88 -1.54
CA ASP A 421 -19.53 11.67 -0.84
C ASP A 421 -20.53 12.80 -1.11
N ILE A 422 -20.05 14.06 -1.19
CA ILE A 422 -20.86 15.20 -1.60
C ILE A 422 -21.39 14.98 -3.02
N PHE A 423 -20.52 14.65 -3.98
CA PHE A 423 -20.93 14.44 -5.37
C PHE A 423 -21.95 13.31 -5.50
N ARG A 424 -21.71 12.16 -4.84
CA ARG A 424 -22.66 11.04 -4.78
C ARG A 424 -24.02 11.48 -4.26
N SER A 425 -24.05 12.34 -3.25
CA SER A 425 -25.30 12.83 -2.66
C SER A 425 -26.08 13.82 -3.53
N PHE A 426 -25.54 14.26 -4.67
CA PHE A 426 -26.32 15.01 -5.66
C PHE A 426 -27.17 14.08 -6.55
N GLY A 427 -26.82 12.80 -6.65
CA GLY A 427 -27.53 11.84 -7.49
C GLY A 427 -28.83 11.32 -6.87
N SER A 428 -29.66 10.69 -7.72
CA SER A 428 -30.77 9.82 -7.30
C SER A 428 -30.48 8.37 -7.70
N ALA A 429 -31.38 7.45 -7.37
CA ALA A 429 -31.27 6.06 -7.83
C ALA A 429 -31.34 5.95 -9.37
N GLU A 430 -32.13 6.81 -10.02
CA GLU A 430 -32.34 6.86 -11.46
C GLU A 430 -31.24 7.62 -12.20
N SER A 431 -30.58 8.57 -11.52
CA SER A 431 -29.47 9.36 -12.07
C SER A 431 -28.33 9.43 -11.03
N PRO A 432 -27.59 8.33 -10.83
CA PRO A 432 -26.52 8.29 -9.85
C PRO A 432 -25.36 9.20 -10.26
N ARG A 433 -24.65 9.71 -9.26
CA ARG A 433 -23.40 10.46 -9.46
C ARG A 433 -22.23 9.57 -9.09
N TYR A 434 -21.55 9.08 -10.12
CA TYR A 434 -20.41 8.20 -9.97
C TYR A 434 -19.21 8.95 -9.43
N ALA A 435 -18.59 8.42 -8.38
CA ALA A 435 -17.33 8.93 -7.84
C ALA A 435 -16.47 7.75 -7.35
N PRO A 436 -15.14 7.90 -7.32
CA PRO A 436 -14.23 6.87 -6.87
C PRO A 436 -14.53 6.35 -5.46
N PHE A 437 -14.20 5.08 -5.22
CA PHE A 437 -14.03 4.57 -3.86
C PHE A 437 -12.84 5.27 -3.19
N SER A 438 -13.00 5.62 -1.91
CA SER A 438 -12.00 6.30 -1.09
C SER A 438 -12.16 5.86 0.37
N GLY A 439 -11.50 4.78 0.74
CA GLY A 439 -11.51 4.24 2.10
C GLY A 439 -10.20 4.52 2.82
N TRP A 440 -10.19 4.54 4.15
CA TRP A 440 -8.95 4.67 4.92
C TRP A 440 -8.33 3.31 5.22
N VAL A 441 -7.01 3.26 5.34
CA VAL A 441 -6.28 2.07 5.75
C VAL A 441 -4.98 2.46 6.43
N GLU A 442 -4.64 1.81 7.53
CA GLU A 442 -3.28 1.88 8.08
C GLU A 442 -2.35 0.95 7.32
N LEU A 443 -1.17 1.41 6.94
CA LEU A 443 -0.18 0.58 6.26
C LEU A 443 0.93 0.18 7.22
N PHE A 444 1.33 -1.07 7.21
CA PHE A 444 2.53 -1.56 7.88
C PHE A 444 3.45 -2.25 6.86
N LEU A 445 4.69 -1.80 6.72
CA LEU A 445 5.67 -2.39 5.80
C LEU A 445 6.72 -3.15 6.58
N ASN A 446 6.82 -4.45 6.29
CA ASN A 446 7.59 -5.42 7.08
C ASN A 446 7.33 -5.24 8.58
N GLY A 447 6.09 -4.97 9.03
CA GLY A 447 5.79 -4.77 10.46
C GLY A 447 6.15 -3.39 11.03
N LYS A 448 6.77 -2.49 10.28
CA LYS A 448 6.90 -1.07 10.67
C LYS A 448 5.65 -0.31 10.25
N TYR A 449 5.00 0.39 11.18
CA TYR A 449 3.87 1.27 10.86
C TYR A 449 4.32 2.30 9.83
N GLU A 450 3.60 2.55 8.75
CA GLU A 450 3.92 3.57 7.73
C GLU A 450 2.93 4.72 7.71
N GLY A 451 1.90 4.66 8.55
CA GLY A 451 0.90 5.71 8.61
C GLY A 451 -0.47 5.31 8.08
N LEU A 452 -1.37 6.28 8.15
CA LEU A 452 -2.71 6.26 7.60
C LEU A 452 -2.69 6.64 6.11
N TYR A 453 -3.33 5.86 5.27
CA TYR A 453 -3.47 6.10 3.84
C TYR A 453 -4.93 6.15 3.45
N VAL A 454 -5.20 6.79 2.30
CA VAL A 454 -6.46 6.60 1.60
C VAL A 454 -6.23 5.54 0.53
N ALA A 455 -7.00 4.46 0.60
CA ALA A 455 -7.10 3.42 -0.40
C ALA A 455 -8.13 3.81 -1.46
N GLY A 456 -7.74 3.73 -2.73
CA GLY A 456 -8.62 3.98 -3.86
C GLY A 456 -8.37 3.02 -5.01
N ASP A 457 -9.33 3.00 -5.94
CA ASP A 457 -9.25 2.23 -7.17
C ASP A 457 -8.28 2.92 -8.16
N PRO A 458 -7.26 2.22 -8.69
CA PRO A 458 -6.35 2.77 -9.69
C PRO A 458 -7.01 3.31 -10.96
N ASP A 459 -8.12 2.68 -11.37
CA ASP A 459 -8.76 2.92 -12.65
C ASP A 459 -10.18 3.50 -12.51
N ASN A 460 -10.64 3.74 -11.27
CA ASN A 460 -11.98 4.29 -10.97
C ASN A 460 -13.13 3.53 -11.61
N ARG A 461 -12.97 2.21 -11.75
CA ARG A 461 -13.98 1.33 -12.32
C ARG A 461 -15.06 1.00 -11.31
N ALA A 462 -14.72 1.04 -10.02
CA ALA A 462 -15.61 0.79 -8.88
C ALA A 462 -16.58 1.94 -8.56
N GLY A 463 -16.73 2.93 -9.44
CA GLY A 463 -17.74 3.98 -9.26
C GLY A 463 -19.17 3.44 -9.24
N GLY A 464 -19.43 2.26 -9.80
CA GLY A 464 -20.73 1.58 -9.76
C GLY A 464 -20.66 0.24 -9.06
N ASP A 465 -21.79 -0.17 -8.48
CA ASP A 465 -22.08 -1.58 -8.25
C ASP A 465 -21.78 -2.36 -9.53
N ALA A 466 -21.26 -3.57 -9.39
CA ALA A 466 -20.57 -4.35 -10.41
C ALA A 466 -21.40 -4.73 -11.66
N ASP A 467 -22.62 -4.23 -11.82
CA ASP A 467 -23.59 -4.69 -12.82
C ASP A 467 -23.72 -3.78 -14.06
N ALA A 468 -23.23 -2.53 -14.03
CA ALA A 468 -23.20 -1.67 -15.23
C ALA A 468 -22.15 -0.53 -15.16
N PRO A 469 -20.85 -0.81 -15.36
CA PRO A 469 -19.85 0.25 -15.44
C PRO A 469 -20.08 1.18 -16.66
N PRO A 470 -19.63 2.45 -16.62
CA PRO A 470 -19.58 3.29 -17.81
C PRO A 470 -18.79 2.61 -18.93
N ALA A 471 -19.26 2.69 -20.17
CA ALA A 471 -18.66 1.96 -21.29
C ALA A 471 -17.23 2.41 -21.61
N VAL A 472 -16.92 3.69 -21.38
CA VAL A 472 -15.59 4.23 -21.66
C VAL A 472 -15.23 5.31 -20.65
N LEU A 473 -14.00 5.25 -20.13
CA LEU A 473 -13.40 6.27 -19.27
C LEU A 473 -12.21 6.91 -19.97
N TYR A 474 -12.12 8.24 -19.94
CA TYR A 474 -11.02 9.03 -20.46
C TYR A 474 -10.39 9.83 -19.31
N ARG A 475 -9.07 9.70 -19.16
CA ARG A 475 -8.28 10.36 -18.11
C ARG A 475 -7.17 11.19 -18.75
N ARG A 476 -6.89 12.36 -18.18
CA ARG A 476 -5.84 13.26 -18.69
C ARG A 476 -4.46 12.59 -18.72
N GLU A 477 -3.75 12.72 -19.84
CA GLU A 477 -2.31 12.44 -19.91
C GLU A 477 -1.51 13.75 -19.80
N PRO A 478 -0.63 13.90 -18.80
CA PRO A 478 0.08 15.16 -18.54
C PRO A 478 1.16 15.50 -19.58
N HIS A 479 1.50 14.56 -20.48
CA HIS A 479 2.53 14.76 -21.49
C HIS A 479 1.99 14.40 -22.87
N ARG A 480 1.81 15.42 -23.73
CA ARG A 480 1.60 15.21 -25.17
C ARG A 480 2.88 14.66 -25.77
N ILE A 481 2.99 13.34 -25.88
CA ILE A 481 4.06 12.68 -26.62
C ILE A 481 3.78 12.89 -28.12
N LEU A 482 4.77 13.42 -28.83
CA LEU A 482 4.80 13.40 -30.29
C LEU A 482 5.01 11.95 -30.73
N THR A 483 3.99 11.37 -31.34
CA THR A 483 4.10 10.05 -31.96
C THR A 483 4.26 10.21 -33.48
N PRO A 484 4.75 9.18 -34.20
CA PRO A 484 4.78 9.20 -35.67
C PRO A 484 3.41 9.42 -36.31
N ALA A 485 2.32 9.13 -35.59
CA ALA A 485 0.93 9.35 -36.02
C ALA A 485 0.38 10.74 -35.64
N GLY A 486 1.21 11.64 -35.11
CA GLY A 486 0.82 12.98 -34.65
C GLY A 486 0.90 13.15 -33.13
N ARG A 487 0.40 14.29 -32.63
CA ARG A 487 0.32 14.54 -31.18
C ARG A 487 -0.68 13.56 -30.54
N SER A 488 -0.28 12.93 -29.45
CA SER A 488 -1.20 12.12 -28.63
C SER A 488 -2.41 12.96 -28.18
N PRO A 489 -3.61 12.35 -28.09
CA PRO A 489 -4.77 12.99 -27.49
C PRO A 489 -4.44 13.45 -26.07
N ASP A 490 -5.06 14.55 -25.66
CA ASP A 490 -4.83 15.13 -24.35
C ASP A 490 -5.54 14.36 -23.22
N MET A 491 -6.51 13.51 -23.56
CA MET A 491 -7.08 12.47 -22.69
C MET A 491 -6.77 11.08 -23.24
N ARG A 492 -6.32 10.17 -22.38
CA ARG A 492 -6.13 8.75 -22.66
C ARG A 492 -7.34 7.95 -22.20
N GLN A 493 -7.81 7.04 -23.05
CA GLN A 493 -8.79 6.05 -22.66
C GLN A 493 -8.19 5.04 -21.67
N ILE A 494 -8.92 4.77 -20.59
CA ILE A 494 -8.67 3.64 -19.68
C ILE A 494 -9.25 2.39 -20.36
N LEU A 495 -8.38 1.40 -20.64
CA LEU A 495 -8.76 0.17 -21.31
C LEU A 495 -9.01 -0.96 -20.30
N ASP A 496 -10.03 -1.76 -20.57
CA ASP A 496 -10.21 -3.02 -19.85
C ASP A 496 -9.14 -4.04 -20.24
N PRO A 497 -8.61 -4.83 -19.27
CA PRO A 497 -7.79 -5.99 -19.57
C PRO A 497 -8.57 -6.95 -20.46
N GLY A 498 -8.25 -6.97 -21.75
CA GLY A 498 -8.92 -7.82 -22.75
C GLY A 498 -9.71 -7.06 -23.82
N ALA A 499 -9.81 -5.73 -23.76
CA ALA A 499 -10.44 -4.94 -24.82
C ALA A 499 -9.64 -5.01 -26.14
N ALA A 500 -10.32 -5.25 -27.26
CA ALA A 500 -9.71 -5.49 -28.56
C ALA A 500 -9.07 -4.24 -29.19
N ALA A 501 -9.56 -3.03 -28.88
CA ALA A 501 -8.98 -1.76 -29.32
C ALA A 501 -9.54 -0.54 -28.53
N PRO A 502 -8.84 0.61 -28.49
CA PRO A 502 -9.38 1.87 -27.99
C PRO A 502 -10.54 2.41 -28.84
N GLN A 503 -11.58 2.94 -28.19
CA GLN A 503 -12.67 3.71 -28.78
C GLN A 503 -12.29 5.21 -28.87
N THR A 504 -11.32 5.52 -29.73
CA THR A 504 -10.78 6.89 -29.85
C THR A 504 -11.68 7.85 -30.64
N ASP A 505 -12.56 7.33 -31.49
CA ASP A 505 -13.35 8.16 -32.41
C ASP A 505 -14.40 9.00 -31.70
N ALA A 506 -15.01 8.47 -30.64
CA ALA A 506 -15.98 9.20 -29.84
C ALA A 506 -15.37 10.46 -29.20
N TYR A 507 -14.18 10.32 -28.58
CA TYR A 507 -13.47 11.46 -28.00
C TYR A 507 -12.96 12.42 -29.08
N ARG A 508 -12.41 11.91 -30.19
CA ARG A 508 -11.94 12.77 -31.30
C ARG A 508 -13.08 13.61 -31.89
N ASN A 509 -14.23 12.99 -32.12
CA ASN A 509 -15.42 13.68 -32.64
C ASN A 509 -15.93 14.74 -31.64
N LEU A 510 -15.86 14.43 -30.33
CA LEU A 510 -16.18 15.40 -29.28
C LEU A 510 -15.23 16.60 -29.32
N THR A 511 -13.91 16.40 -29.41
CA THR A 511 -12.94 17.48 -29.51
C THR A 511 -13.20 18.36 -30.73
N VAL A 512 -13.45 17.76 -31.90
CA VAL A 512 -13.77 18.50 -33.13
C VAL A 512 -15.05 19.32 -32.97
N PHE A 513 -16.09 18.76 -32.36
CA PHE A 513 -17.34 19.48 -32.08
C PHE A 513 -17.11 20.67 -31.14
N LEU A 514 -16.38 20.46 -30.04
CA LEU A 514 -16.08 21.51 -29.05
C LEU A 514 -15.20 22.63 -29.61
N GLU A 515 -14.36 22.35 -30.61
CA GLU A 515 -13.49 23.35 -31.24
C GLU A 515 -14.15 24.08 -32.42
N LYS A 516 -14.96 23.39 -33.22
CA LYS A 516 -15.40 23.89 -34.54
C LYS A 516 -16.89 24.26 -34.64
N ALA A 517 -17.75 23.74 -33.76
CA ALA A 517 -19.18 24.04 -33.85
C ALA A 517 -19.44 25.54 -33.69
N SER A 518 -20.41 26.11 -34.42
CA SER A 518 -20.93 27.46 -34.15
C SER A 518 -21.69 27.52 -32.80
N SER A 519 -22.03 28.71 -32.32
CA SER A 519 -22.85 28.83 -31.10
C SER A 519 -24.23 28.18 -31.28
N GLU A 520 -24.86 28.33 -32.45
CA GLU A 520 -26.15 27.71 -32.78
C GLU A 520 -26.05 26.18 -32.86
N GLU A 521 -25.03 25.65 -33.56
CA GLU A 521 -24.80 24.21 -33.66
C GLU A 521 -24.49 23.58 -32.30
N PHE A 522 -23.75 24.32 -31.45
CA PHE A 522 -23.43 23.88 -30.10
C PHE A 522 -24.70 23.83 -29.24
N ALA A 523 -25.49 24.90 -29.21
CA ALA A 523 -26.75 24.96 -28.49
C ALA A 523 -27.71 23.83 -28.89
N GLY A 524 -27.84 23.56 -30.20
CA GLY A 524 -28.75 22.54 -30.73
C GLY A 524 -28.31 21.10 -30.46
N ARG A 525 -27.04 20.84 -30.13
CA ARG A 525 -26.48 19.47 -30.02
C ARG A 525 -25.92 19.11 -28.65
N ALA A 526 -25.62 20.08 -27.79
CA ALA A 526 -24.95 19.83 -26.50
C ALA A 526 -25.73 18.86 -25.61
N ALA A 527 -27.05 19.02 -25.48
CA ALA A 527 -27.90 18.14 -24.67
C ALA A 527 -27.98 16.69 -25.18
N GLY A 528 -27.73 16.47 -26.47
CA GLY A 528 -27.65 15.13 -27.08
C GLY A 528 -26.27 14.48 -26.97
N LEU A 529 -25.27 15.21 -26.44
CA LEU A 529 -23.90 14.73 -26.28
C LEU A 529 -23.48 14.63 -24.82
N PHE A 530 -24.06 15.44 -23.93
CA PHE A 530 -23.69 15.52 -22.52
C PHE A 530 -24.89 15.32 -21.61
N ASP A 531 -24.65 14.65 -20.47
CA ASP A 531 -25.56 14.74 -19.32
C ASP A 531 -25.39 16.12 -18.66
N LEU A 532 -26.18 17.09 -19.10
CA LEU A 532 -26.12 18.46 -18.58
C LEU A 532 -26.47 18.57 -17.09
N GLY A 533 -27.18 17.59 -16.52
CA GLY A 533 -27.43 17.53 -15.08
C GLY A 533 -26.16 17.19 -14.31
N ASN A 534 -25.44 16.16 -14.75
CA ASN A 534 -24.13 15.82 -14.21
C ASN A 534 -23.10 16.95 -14.40
N VAL A 535 -23.06 17.61 -15.58
CA VAL A 535 -22.13 18.72 -15.84
C VAL A 535 -22.34 19.89 -14.87
N ALA A 536 -23.61 20.25 -14.61
CA ALA A 536 -23.97 21.29 -13.65
C ALA A 536 -23.62 20.88 -12.21
N ASP A 537 -23.96 19.65 -11.80
CA ASP A 537 -23.61 19.10 -10.48
C ASP A 537 -22.09 19.07 -10.26
N PHE A 538 -21.32 18.76 -11.31
CA PHE A 538 -19.86 18.76 -11.26
C PHE A 538 -19.31 20.18 -11.12
N GLU A 539 -19.88 21.16 -11.82
CA GLU A 539 -19.53 22.59 -11.66
C GLU A 539 -19.79 23.09 -10.23
N ILE A 540 -20.94 22.72 -9.66
CA ILE A 540 -21.28 23.05 -8.27
C ILE A 540 -20.27 22.43 -7.31
N LEU A 541 -19.91 21.14 -7.51
CA LEU A 541 -18.88 20.48 -6.70
C LEU A 541 -17.55 21.24 -6.75
N LEU A 542 -17.07 21.61 -7.93
CA LEU A 542 -15.81 22.35 -8.10
C LEU A 542 -15.80 23.66 -7.31
N ASN A 543 -16.93 24.38 -7.31
CA ASN A 543 -17.06 25.66 -6.63
C ASN A 543 -17.28 25.52 -5.11
N VAL A 544 -17.98 24.48 -4.64
CA VAL A 544 -18.08 24.20 -3.19
C VAL A 544 -16.73 23.76 -2.62
N THR A 545 -16.02 22.91 -3.35
CA THR A 545 -14.73 22.33 -2.89
C THR A 545 -13.55 23.27 -3.14
N GLN A 546 -13.72 24.26 -4.01
CA GLN A 546 -12.65 25.14 -4.52
C GLN A 546 -11.44 24.33 -4.99
N ASN A 547 -11.70 23.27 -5.76
CA ASN A 547 -10.63 22.46 -6.35
C ASN A 547 -9.94 23.24 -7.48
N VAL A 548 -8.90 23.99 -7.11
CA VAL A 548 -8.06 24.76 -8.05
C VAL A 548 -6.88 23.94 -8.59
N ASN A 549 -6.81 22.64 -8.28
CA ASN A 549 -5.76 21.76 -8.78
C ASN A 549 -5.91 21.65 -10.31
N GLY A 550 -4.98 22.24 -11.06
CA GLY A 550 -5.07 22.41 -12.52
C GLY A 550 -5.12 23.87 -13.01
N TRP A 551 -5.25 24.85 -12.11
CA TRP A 551 -5.13 26.29 -12.45
C TRP A 551 -3.65 26.73 -12.50
N PRO A 552 -3.20 27.62 -13.41
CA PRO A 552 -3.95 28.47 -14.36
C PRO A 552 -4.19 27.86 -15.75
N PHE A 553 -4.17 26.54 -15.90
CA PHE A 553 -4.26 25.96 -17.23
C PHE A 553 -5.71 25.91 -17.75
N ASP A 554 -5.93 26.29 -19.01
CA ASP A 554 -7.26 26.41 -19.66
C ASP A 554 -7.98 25.06 -19.96
N TYR A 555 -7.51 23.94 -19.41
CA TYR A 555 -8.05 22.61 -19.72
C TYR A 555 -8.91 22.01 -18.60
N MET A 556 -9.63 20.93 -18.94
CA MET A 556 -10.45 20.14 -18.00
C MET A 556 -9.57 19.71 -16.81
N LEU A 557 -10.05 19.89 -15.58
CA LEU A 557 -9.29 19.73 -14.34
C LEU A 557 -8.86 18.25 -14.17
N HIS A 558 -8.31 17.85 -13.02
CA HIS A 558 -7.90 16.47 -12.76
C HIS A 558 -9.08 15.46 -12.73
N ASP A 559 -9.92 15.44 -13.76
CA ASP A 559 -11.23 14.80 -13.81
C ASP A 559 -11.19 13.58 -14.75
N ILE A 560 -12.24 12.76 -14.65
CA ILE A 560 -12.47 11.66 -15.58
C ILE A 560 -13.70 11.97 -16.40
N LEU A 561 -13.53 11.94 -17.73
CA LEU A 561 -14.65 12.03 -18.66
C LEU A 561 -15.12 10.62 -18.98
N ALA A 562 -16.36 10.31 -18.64
CA ALA A 562 -16.98 9.02 -18.87
C ALA A 562 -18.01 9.11 -20.00
N ARG A 563 -18.31 7.98 -20.63
CA ARG A 563 -19.38 7.85 -21.62
C ARG A 563 -20.26 6.64 -21.29
N GLY A 564 -21.58 6.84 -21.32
CA GLY A 564 -22.56 5.77 -21.09
C GLY A 564 -22.46 4.62 -22.11
N SER A 565 -22.87 3.43 -21.70
CA SER A 565 -22.89 2.22 -22.53
C SER A 565 -24.05 2.23 -23.53
N GLY A 566 -23.74 2.24 -24.84
CA GLY A 566 -24.74 2.16 -25.93
C GLY A 566 -24.49 3.12 -27.10
N ALA A 567 -25.16 2.86 -28.22
CA ALA A 567 -25.23 3.81 -29.34
C ALA A 567 -25.99 5.06 -28.88
N GLY A 568 -25.32 6.22 -28.85
CA GLY A 568 -25.90 7.47 -28.32
C GLY A 568 -25.62 7.75 -26.84
N GLY A 569 -24.74 6.99 -26.18
CA GLY A 569 -24.35 7.27 -24.79
C GLY A 569 -23.77 8.67 -24.58
N LEU A 570 -24.31 9.39 -23.59
CA LEU A 570 -23.90 10.75 -23.21
C LEU A 570 -22.56 10.75 -22.48
N PHE A 571 -21.84 11.86 -22.61
CA PHE A 571 -20.64 12.17 -21.84
C PHE A 571 -20.99 12.80 -20.49
N PHE A 572 -20.26 12.44 -19.45
CA PHE A 572 -20.44 12.95 -18.09
C PHE A 572 -19.12 12.93 -17.30
N PHE A 573 -19.06 13.67 -16.20
CA PHE A 573 -17.89 13.81 -15.35
C PHE A 573 -17.93 12.89 -14.12
N ILE A 574 -16.74 12.42 -13.75
CA ILE A 574 -16.43 11.73 -12.49
C ILE A 574 -15.29 12.50 -11.80
N PRO A 575 -15.44 12.93 -10.53
CA PRO A 575 -14.41 13.66 -9.81
C PRO A 575 -13.18 12.79 -9.53
N TRP A 576 -11.99 13.39 -9.60
CA TRP A 576 -10.73 12.74 -9.27
C TRP A 576 -9.69 13.73 -8.70
N ASP A 577 -8.81 13.25 -7.81
CA ASP A 577 -7.73 14.04 -7.19
C ASP A 577 -8.19 15.28 -6.40
N PHE A 578 -9.18 15.09 -5.52
CA PHE A 578 -9.79 16.15 -4.68
C PHE A 578 -9.11 16.34 -3.31
N ASP A 579 -7.82 15.99 -3.17
CA ASP A 579 -7.08 16.13 -1.90
C ASP A 579 -6.70 17.59 -1.57
N ALA A 580 -6.60 18.45 -2.60
CA ALA A 580 -6.26 19.87 -2.50
C ALA A 580 -7.49 20.81 -2.42
N THR A 581 -8.53 20.42 -1.68
CA THR A 581 -9.82 21.14 -1.56
C THR A 581 -10.03 21.75 -0.18
N PHE A 582 -10.98 22.68 -0.06
CA PHE A 582 -11.36 23.35 1.21
C PHE A 582 -10.21 24.09 1.92
N GLN A 583 -9.24 24.61 1.16
CA GLN A 583 -8.04 25.29 1.68
C GLN A 583 -8.06 26.81 1.51
N SER A 584 -8.75 27.31 0.47
CA SER A 584 -8.68 28.71 0.08
C SER A 584 -9.68 29.57 0.85
N ARG A 585 -9.29 30.80 1.19
CA ARG A 585 -10.22 31.90 1.50
C ARG A 585 -10.38 32.88 0.34
N THR A 586 -9.62 32.69 -0.74
CA THR A 586 -9.79 33.42 -1.98
C THR A 586 -10.63 32.56 -2.92
N MET A 587 -11.91 32.89 -2.99
CA MET A 587 -12.85 32.14 -3.83
C MET A 587 -12.74 32.55 -5.29
N ARG A 588 -12.88 31.59 -6.18
CA ARG A 588 -12.94 31.82 -7.63
C ARG A 588 -13.98 30.91 -8.25
N TRP A 589 -14.57 31.38 -9.34
CA TRP A 589 -15.45 30.53 -10.15
C TRP A 589 -14.61 29.50 -10.89
N CYS A 590 -14.72 28.25 -10.45
CA CYS A 590 -14.01 27.12 -11.01
C CYS A 590 -14.87 26.48 -12.10
N ALA A 591 -14.46 26.66 -13.35
CA ALA A 591 -15.12 26.07 -14.52
C ALA A 591 -14.07 25.63 -15.54
N ASN A 592 -14.36 24.57 -16.30
CA ASN A 592 -13.58 24.14 -17.45
C ASN A 592 -14.07 24.80 -18.75
N GLY A 593 -13.41 24.53 -19.88
CA GLY A 593 -13.76 25.10 -21.17
C GLY A 593 -15.18 24.77 -21.65
N LEU A 594 -15.67 23.55 -21.37
CA LEU A 594 -17.04 23.15 -21.71
C LEU A 594 -18.07 23.93 -20.90
N GLN A 595 -17.91 24.03 -19.58
CA GLN A 595 -18.80 24.77 -18.68
C GLN A 595 -18.84 26.26 -19.06
N ARG A 596 -17.68 26.87 -19.31
CA ARG A 596 -17.61 28.26 -19.82
C ARG A 596 -18.37 28.44 -21.14
N ARG A 597 -18.27 27.45 -22.03
CA ARG A 597 -18.99 27.48 -23.31
C ARG A 597 -20.49 27.28 -23.13
N LEU A 598 -20.92 26.41 -22.22
CA LEU A 598 -22.33 26.22 -21.88
C LEU A 598 -22.94 27.51 -21.33
N HIS A 599 -22.26 28.21 -20.41
CA HIS A 599 -22.72 29.52 -19.91
C HIS A 599 -22.87 30.58 -21.01
N ARG A 600 -22.03 30.55 -22.04
CA ARG A 600 -22.04 31.55 -23.12
C ARG A 600 -23.03 31.21 -24.23
N ASP A 601 -23.05 29.96 -24.66
CA ASP A 601 -23.67 29.55 -25.92
C ASP A 601 -24.94 28.69 -25.71
N TYR A 602 -25.20 28.11 -24.53
CA TYR A 602 -26.36 27.24 -24.29
C TYR A 602 -27.46 27.99 -23.50
N PRO A 603 -28.66 28.20 -24.09
CA PRO A 603 -29.75 28.91 -23.42
C PRO A 603 -30.17 28.23 -22.12
N GLY A 604 -30.30 28.99 -21.03
CA GLY A 604 -30.81 28.47 -19.76
C GLY A 604 -29.79 27.73 -18.89
N TYR A 605 -28.50 27.65 -19.29
CA TYR A 605 -27.51 26.87 -18.52
C TYR A 605 -27.15 27.54 -17.19
N SER A 606 -26.98 28.86 -17.16
CA SER A 606 -26.66 29.60 -15.93
C SER A 606 -27.77 29.44 -14.87
N GLU A 607 -29.02 29.55 -15.32
CA GLU A 607 -30.23 29.41 -14.51
C GLU A 607 -30.37 27.96 -14.01
N LYS A 608 -30.01 26.97 -14.85
CA LYS A 608 -29.95 25.57 -14.46
C LYS A 608 -28.95 25.34 -13.33
N VAL A 609 -27.73 25.89 -13.44
CA VAL A 609 -26.70 25.75 -12.39
C VAL A 609 -27.14 26.44 -11.11
N ALA A 610 -27.66 27.67 -11.17
CA ALA A 610 -28.11 28.41 -10.01
C ALA A 610 -29.33 27.76 -9.32
N GLY A 611 -30.32 27.32 -10.11
CA GLY A 611 -31.50 26.60 -9.60
C GLY A 611 -31.12 25.29 -8.93
N ARG A 612 -30.22 24.52 -9.55
CA ARG A 612 -29.70 23.28 -8.98
C ARG A 612 -28.88 23.53 -7.70
N GLY A 613 -28.07 24.59 -7.68
CA GLY A 613 -27.36 25.02 -6.48
C GLY A 613 -28.30 25.29 -5.30
N ALA A 614 -29.36 26.07 -5.54
CA ALA A 614 -30.37 26.36 -4.52
C ALA A 614 -31.10 25.10 -4.03
N GLU A 615 -31.43 24.17 -4.92
CA GLU A 615 -32.00 22.86 -4.56
C GLU A 615 -31.06 22.09 -3.61
N LEU A 616 -29.79 21.98 -3.99
CA LEU A 616 -28.79 21.26 -3.20
C LEU A 616 -28.53 21.93 -1.84
N ARG A 617 -28.59 23.25 -1.74
CA ARG A 617 -28.48 24.00 -0.47
C ARG A 617 -29.62 23.68 0.50
N ASN A 618 -30.82 23.37 0.00
CA ASN A 618 -31.94 22.87 0.81
C ASN A 618 -31.84 21.39 1.18
N GLY A 619 -30.81 20.69 0.70
CA GLY A 619 -30.60 19.27 0.97
C GLY A 619 -29.13 18.96 1.29
N PRO A 620 -28.43 18.19 0.45
CA PRO A 620 -27.11 17.63 0.75
C PRO A 620 -26.01 18.67 0.99
N LEU A 621 -26.17 19.90 0.50
CA LEU A 621 -25.24 21.00 0.73
C LEU A 621 -25.63 21.93 1.88
N SER A 622 -26.69 21.66 2.65
CA SER A 622 -27.00 22.48 3.83
C SER A 622 -25.86 22.43 4.85
N ASP A 623 -25.61 23.56 5.53
CA ASP A 623 -24.51 23.70 6.49
C ASP A 623 -24.55 22.60 7.55
N ARG A 624 -25.75 22.35 8.10
CA ARG A 624 -25.98 21.31 9.12
C ARG A 624 -25.61 19.92 8.63
N ILE A 625 -26.01 19.54 7.41
CA ILE A 625 -25.74 18.20 6.87
C ILE A 625 -24.25 18.03 6.56
N LEU A 626 -23.63 19.04 5.98
CA LEU A 626 -22.21 19.01 5.62
C LEU A 626 -21.30 18.99 6.85
N LEU A 627 -21.55 19.86 7.84
CA LEU A 627 -20.77 19.88 9.08
C LEU A 627 -20.90 18.56 9.83
N ARG A 628 -22.12 18.01 9.94
CA ARG A 628 -22.35 16.69 10.54
C ARG A 628 -21.54 15.60 9.81
N ARG A 629 -21.53 15.60 8.47
CA ARG A 629 -20.75 14.64 7.69
C ARG A 629 -19.25 14.80 7.94
N VAL A 630 -18.74 16.02 8.06
CA VAL A 630 -17.34 16.26 8.44
C VAL A 630 -17.03 15.66 9.81
N ASP A 631 -17.92 15.87 10.79
CA ASP A 631 -17.76 15.33 12.15
C ASP A 631 -17.77 13.80 12.17
N GLU A 632 -18.76 13.17 11.52
CA GLU A 632 -18.87 11.72 11.40
C GLU A 632 -17.61 11.09 10.78
N LEU A 633 -17.07 11.70 9.72
CA LEU A 633 -15.84 11.22 9.08
C LEU A 633 -14.59 11.48 9.95
N ALA A 634 -14.53 12.63 10.64
CA ALA A 634 -13.41 12.98 11.52
C ALA A 634 -13.34 12.04 12.73
N GLU A 635 -14.48 11.66 13.31
CA GLU A 635 -14.55 10.76 14.46
C GLU A 635 -13.94 9.38 14.16
N ILE A 636 -14.19 8.86 12.95
CA ILE A 636 -13.63 7.58 12.48
C ILE A 636 -12.10 7.60 12.43
N VAL A 637 -11.54 8.72 11.96
CA VAL A 637 -10.13 8.81 11.53
C VAL A 637 -9.23 9.41 12.61
N ARG A 638 -9.77 10.27 13.48
CA ARG A 638 -9.05 11.00 14.53
C ARG A 638 -8.06 10.12 15.32
N PRO A 639 -8.44 8.94 15.84
CA PRO A 639 -7.50 8.11 16.62
C PRO A 639 -6.30 7.59 15.83
N TYR A 640 -6.39 7.52 14.49
CA TYR A 640 -5.34 7.00 13.62
C TYR A 640 -4.49 8.13 13.03
N ALA A 641 -5.12 9.27 12.72
CA ALA A 641 -4.44 10.46 12.23
C ALA A 641 -3.40 10.97 13.23
N ALA A 642 -3.66 10.87 14.53
CA ALA A 642 -2.72 11.21 15.60
C ALA A 642 -1.36 10.50 15.42
N PHE A 643 -1.39 9.18 15.19
CA PHE A 643 -0.18 8.37 15.00
C PHE A 643 0.52 8.69 13.68
N ASP A 644 -0.25 8.99 12.63
CA ASP A 644 0.31 9.40 11.34
C ASP A 644 1.08 10.72 11.46
N LEU A 645 0.44 11.73 12.03
CA LEU A 645 1.00 13.06 12.24
C LEU A 645 2.21 13.01 13.18
N ALA A 646 2.15 12.23 14.25
CA ALA A 646 3.28 12.07 15.17
C ALA A 646 4.50 11.49 14.45
N ARG A 647 4.28 10.52 13.55
CA ARG A 647 5.35 9.91 12.75
C ARG A 647 5.90 10.83 11.66
N TRP A 648 5.03 11.52 10.92
CA TRP A 648 5.39 12.20 9.68
C TRP A 648 5.61 13.71 9.83
N GLU A 649 4.92 14.34 10.77
CA GLU A 649 4.96 15.79 10.98
C GLU A 649 5.50 16.17 12.37
N GLY A 650 5.59 15.20 13.30
CA GLY A 650 6.05 15.45 14.67
C GLY A 650 5.02 16.18 15.53
N CYS A 651 3.74 16.10 15.17
CA CYS A 651 2.63 16.76 15.86
C CYS A 651 1.52 15.76 16.25
N GLY A 652 0.72 16.11 17.26
CA GLY A 652 -0.32 15.25 17.82
C GLY A 652 -1.74 15.59 17.35
N GLU A 653 -2.73 15.13 18.13
CA GLU A 653 -4.18 15.30 17.87
C GLU A 653 -4.62 16.75 17.71
N ASP A 654 -4.08 17.68 18.50
CA ASP A 654 -4.42 19.10 18.42
C ASP A 654 -4.27 19.64 16.99
N ARG A 655 -3.23 19.17 16.29
CA ARG A 655 -2.97 19.59 14.90
C ARG A 655 -4.00 19.04 13.91
N TYR A 656 -4.52 17.85 14.17
CA TYR A 656 -5.60 17.27 13.39
C TYR A 656 -6.89 18.09 13.56
N ASP A 657 -7.22 18.43 14.80
CA ASP A 657 -8.44 19.19 15.13
C ASP A 657 -8.42 20.61 14.57
N GLU A 658 -7.28 21.30 14.65
CA GLU A 658 -7.07 22.57 13.97
C GLU A 658 -7.33 22.46 12.46
N ALA A 659 -6.85 21.39 11.82
CA ALA A 659 -7.02 21.17 10.39
C ALA A 659 -8.49 20.90 10.03
N VAL A 660 -9.21 20.11 10.85
CA VAL A 660 -10.65 19.84 10.67
C VAL A 660 -11.47 21.12 10.86
N ASN A 661 -11.19 21.90 11.90
CA ASN A 661 -11.89 23.17 12.16
C ASN A 661 -11.64 24.22 11.07
N SER A 662 -10.40 24.29 10.57
CA SER A 662 -10.04 25.14 9.42
C SER A 662 -10.78 24.71 8.16
N MET A 663 -10.87 23.40 7.90
CA MET A 663 -11.64 22.85 6.78
C MET A 663 -13.13 23.22 6.87
N LYS A 664 -13.77 23.06 8.04
CA LYS A 664 -15.17 23.46 8.27
C LYS A 664 -15.39 24.95 8.00
N THR A 665 -14.51 25.79 8.52
CA THR A 665 -14.57 27.25 8.33
C THR A 665 -14.50 27.61 6.84
N ASN A 666 -13.54 27.03 6.10
CA ASN A 666 -13.39 27.30 4.68
C ASN A 666 -14.57 26.75 3.85
N LEU A 667 -15.14 25.61 4.25
CA LEU A 667 -16.33 25.04 3.63
C LEU A 667 -17.54 26.00 3.74
N LEU A 668 -17.84 26.48 4.94
CA LEU A 668 -18.95 27.43 5.14
C LEU A 668 -18.73 28.72 4.35
N PHE A 669 -17.51 29.25 4.37
CA PHE A 669 -17.16 30.43 3.59
C PHE A 669 -17.34 30.22 2.08
N ALA A 670 -17.04 29.03 1.55
CA ALA A 670 -17.26 28.70 0.15
C ALA A 670 -18.76 28.61 -0.19
N LEU A 671 -19.59 28.11 0.72
CA LEU A 671 -21.04 28.05 0.55
C LEU A 671 -21.65 29.46 0.54
N ASP A 672 -21.29 30.32 1.51
CA ASP A 672 -21.75 31.71 1.56
C ASP A 672 -21.37 32.48 0.28
N TRP A 673 -20.13 32.27 -0.18
CA TRP A 673 -19.68 32.86 -1.42
C TRP A 673 -20.47 32.35 -2.63
N LEU A 674 -20.73 31.05 -2.70
CA LEU A 674 -21.50 30.45 -3.79
C LEU A 674 -22.95 30.96 -3.81
N ASP A 675 -23.58 31.09 -2.64
CA ASP A 675 -24.93 31.64 -2.47
C ASP A 675 -24.99 33.10 -2.96
N SER A 676 -23.96 33.90 -2.68
CA SER A 676 -23.85 35.27 -3.20
C SER A 676 -23.75 35.34 -4.74
N ARG A 677 -23.09 34.35 -5.37
CA ARG A 677 -22.94 34.30 -6.83
C ARG A 677 -24.24 33.90 -7.52
N PHE A 678 -24.97 32.95 -6.97
CA PHE A 678 -26.29 32.58 -7.50
C PHE A 678 -27.32 33.68 -7.32
N SER A 679 -27.23 34.46 -6.25
CA SER A 679 -28.12 35.61 -6.02
C SER A 679 -27.83 36.76 -7.00
N ALA A 680 -26.56 37.10 -7.23
CA ALA A 680 -26.16 38.13 -8.19
C ALA A 680 -26.58 37.81 -9.64
N GLN A 681 -26.58 36.53 -10.04
CA GLN A 681 -27.07 36.12 -11.36
C GLN A 681 -28.57 36.39 -11.55
N LYS A 682 -29.39 36.28 -10.48
CA LYS A 682 -30.83 36.58 -10.54
C LYS A 682 -31.11 38.09 -10.60
N GLU A 683 -30.26 38.90 -9.99
CA GLU A 683 -30.39 40.37 -10.00
C GLU A 683 -30.04 40.96 -11.37
N ASP A 684 -28.99 40.46 -12.05
CA ASP A 684 -28.64 40.90 -13.41
C ASP A 684 -29.76 40.55 -14.43
N GLU A 685 -30.45 39.43 -14.25
CA GLU A 685 -31.59 39.03 -15.09
C GLU A 685 -32.85 39.85 -14.78
N SER A 686 -33.09 40.16 -13.49
CA SER A 686 -34.18 41.05 -13.08
C SER A 686 -33.97 42.48 -13.57
N ALA A 687 -32.72 42.97 -13.58
CA ALA A 687 -32.35 44.27 -14.15
C ALA A 687 -32.42 44.28 -15.69
N PHE A 688 -32.18 43.15 -16.35
CA PHE A 688 -32.37 42.99 -17.79
C PHE A 688 -33.87 42.94 -18.17
N LEU A 689 -34.69 42.20 -17.41
CA LEU A 689 -36.14 42.12 -17.59
C LEU A 689 -36.87 43.42 -17.20
N GLN A 690 -36.38 44.18 -16.21
CA GLN A 690 -36.87 45.54 -15.94
C GLN A 690 -36.57 46.50 -17.10
N ARG A 691 -35.37 46.46 -17.68
CA ARG A 691 -35.04 47.27 -18.88
C ARG A 691 -35.84 46.84 -20.13
N ALA A 692 -36.19 45.56 -20.24
CA ALA A 692 -37.01 45.03 -21.32
C ALA A 692 -38.53 45.26 -21.13
N SER A 693 -38.99 45.51 -19.89
CA SER A 693 -40.38 45.88 -19.60
C SER A 693 -40.62 47.39 -19.56
N ASP A 694 -39.59 48.19 -19.31
CA ASP A 694 -39.60 49.66 -19.48
C ASP A 694 -39.48 50.11 -20.94
N SER A 695 -39.34 49.18 -21.88
CA SER A 695 -39.37 49.41 -23.33
C SER A 695 -40.63 48.81 -23.97
N GLY A 696 -41.81 49.28 -23.52
CA GLY A 696 -43.06 49.11 -24.25
C GLY A 696 -43.09 49.97 -25.54
N PRO A 697 -43.90 49.60 -26.55
CA PRO A 697 -43.88 50.28 -27.85
C PRO A 697 -44.59 51.63 -27.74
N GLY A 698 -43.83 52.72 -27.90
CA GLY A 698 -44.35 54.07 -27.90
C GLY A 698 -43.39 55.02 -28.61
N ASP A 699 -43.73 55.29 -29.87
CA ASP A 699 -43.28 56.31 -30.84
C ASP A 699 -41.79 56.50 -31.16
#